data_AF-A0A1G6ZB00-F1
#
_entry.id   AF-A0A1G6ZB00-F1
#
_cell.length_a   1.000
_cell.length_b   1.000
_cell.length_c   1.000
_cell.angle_alpha   90.00
_cell.angle_beta   90.00
_cell.angle_gamma   90.00
#
_symmetry.space_group_name_H-M   'P 1'
#
loop_
_entity.id
_entity.type
_entity.pdbx_description
1 polymer ?
#
loop_
_entity_poly.entity_id
_entity_poly.type
_entity_poly.pdbx_seq_one_letter_code
_entity_poly.pdbx_strand_id
1 'polypeptide(L)'
;MKNPFSKKTPTVSNEPATAKPKRFSRKQQLIATGVIVALLISGIAYAALYQGRDEAIAADRITDLTPSHFSTTVSATGEVLADKDVDIYTTQTAPIEEIFVEEGEKVEQGQVLAKLDDKKLRQQIRQREAAAGVSARSAAAQVSAARNRYNAAARALQNGTNGAIVSAGSALASAKYAWDAAEKTYRDMKRSIDEGYNPELTNEASGKISNKQAVDNAKQRLQQAKAQLSEARNKYNEAVNDTARYDKERQRLRTERDNAQTSLSQQQREISSYTVTQKVLTGKDDNGKPTYELQEVPAQLPAGDSRYRALDALNEDLSRTQSALSDAESKYAAADANKSTWEQQITSREDAVAQAQLAYDQAIENDAQQADLRHKSAKVRADNLSTARLQADTAKSAYEQAQKSLAAAQAAANDEIQTFEDNIATTAAAGDDTATRVELASLYEDLQDMTIRAPMAGTISKIYAKAGSLPSGPLFKVENLNSLVIKSELKEFDLRTVRVGQSVKIKADATGDKTYHGRVVSIANTATQSAASAIPSADGAAPSVGSDTNPTFTAKIVIENPPKELLAGMKTRLSIVTAEDQGVYAVPFGAIMETGDKKSVMALIPVKGKKGVYEAKKITVKTELENDINVVISSKELKDHLKILNDPEGIEEGARVSISDKLHSDTPDDDSEVTGSGAA
;
A
#
# COMPACT_ATOMS: atom_id res chain seq x y z
N MET A 1 47.45 79.99 27.47
CA MET A 1 48.39 81.06 27.89
C MET A 1 47.85 81.72 29.17
N LYS A 2 48.51 82.74 29.72
CA LYS A 2 48.19 83.34 31.04
C LYS A 2 46.87 84.15 31.06
N ASN A 3 46.36 84.40 32.29
CA ASN A 3 45.67 85.61 32.79
C ASN A 3 45.70 86.83 31.85
N PRO A 4 44.67 87.73 31.83
CA PRO A 4 44.44 88.61 33.01
C PRO A 4 43.08 89.36 33.14
N PHE A 5 43.05 90.31 34.12
CA PHE A 5 42.30 91.58 34.22
C PHE A 5 40.74 91.59 34.08
N SER A 6 39.92 92.25 34.93
CA SER A 6 39.98 93.51 35.71
C SER A 6 39.31 94.72 35.03
N LYS A 7 38.24 95.22 35.68
CA LYS A 7 37.70 96.61 35.74
C LYS A 7 37.48 97.42 34.45
N LYS A 8 36.33 98.11 34.40
CA LYS A 8 36.24 99.52 33.99
C LYS A 8 35.14 100.28 34.75
N THR A 9 35.29 101.61 34.82
CA THR A 9 34.47 102.59 35.56
C THR A 9 33.59 103.43 34.61
N PRO A 10 32.63 104.24 35.09
CA PRO A 10 32.84 105.65 35.55
C PRO A 10 32.27 105.92 36.98
N THR A 11 32.74 106.84 37.86
CA THR A 11 32.75 108.33 37.89
C THR A 11 31.36 108.99 37.75
N VAL A 12 30.95 110.03 38.51
CA VAL A 12 31.62 111.34 38.82
C VAL A 12 31.40 111.80 40.31
N SER A 13 32.06 112.89 40.74
CA SER A 13 32.14 113.53 42.08
C SER A 13 30.96 114.47 42.44
N ASN A 14 30.86 115.27 43.52
CA ASN A 14 31.76 116.07 44.43
C ASN A 14 31.02 116.29 45.81
N GLU A 15 31.47 116.91 46.94
CA GLU A 15 32.70 117.55 47.47
C GLU A 15 32.61 117.75 49.03
N PRO A 16 33.72 117.76 49.83
CA PRO A 16 33.66 118.01 51.29
C PRO A 16 34.75 118.94 51.93
N ALA A 17 34.49 119.53 53.12
CA ALA A 17 35.49 120.09 54.07
C ALA A 17 34.85 120.30 55.49
N THR A 18 35.45 120.23 56.70
CA THR A 18 36.79 120.00 57.31
C THR A 18 37.75 121.18 57.60
N ALA A 19 37.89 121.63 58.87
CA ALA A 19 39.03 122.45 59.37
C ALA A 19 39.33 122.35 60.90
N LYS A 20 40.61 122.53 61.26
CA LYS A 20 41.33 122.19 62.54
C LYS A 20 41.25 123.26 63.68
N PRO A 21 41.55 122.91 64.96
CA PRO A 21 41.57 123.84 66.12
C PRO A 21 42.98 124.31 66.59
N LYS A 22 43.05 125.34 67.46
CA LYS A 22 44.27 125.68 68.26
C LYS A 22 44.00 126.45 69.58
N ARG A 23 44.98 126.44 70.50
CA ARG A 23 45.00 126.94 71.91
C ARG A 23 44.89 128.47 72.06
N PHE A 24 44.42 128.98 73.23
CA PHE A 24 45.23 129.71 74.25
C PHE A 24 44.47 130.60 75.28
N SER A 25 45.16 130.86 76.40
CA SER A 25 45.01 131.93 77.43
C SER A 25 44.40 131.53 78.79
N ARG A 26 44.81 132.23 79.86
CA ARG A 26 44.57 131.84 81.27
C ARG A 26 43.09 131.81 81.70
N LYS A 27 42.17 132.49 80.99
CA LYS A 27 40.72 132.32 81.22
C LYS A 27 40.23 130.90 80.92
N GLN A 28 40.92 130.16 80.05
CA GLN A 28 40.57 128.76 79.71
C GLN A 28 40.82 127.78 80.87
N GLN A 29 41.63 128.15 81.89
CA GLN A 29 41.90 127.27 83.03
C GLN A 29 40.72 127.15 84.02
N LEU A 30 39.84 128.17 84.09
CA LEU A 30 38.59 128.11 84.88
C LEU A 30 37.46 127.35 84.16
N ILE A 31 37.51 127.28 82.82
CA ILE A 31 36.57 126.46 82.04
C ILE A 31 36.96 124.97 82.13
N ALA A 32 38.26 124.66 82.13
CA ALA A 32 38.77 123.29 82.22
C ALA A 32 38.30 122.55 83.48
N THR A 33 38.27 123.22 84.65
CA THR A 33 37.76 122.61 85.89
C THR A 33 36.26 122.36 85.85
N GLY A 34 35.46 123.25 85.22
CA GLY A 34 34.03 123.02 85.02
C GLY A 34 33.72 121.80 84.14
N VAL A 35 34.50 121.60 83.07
CA VAL A 35 34.34 120.45 82.16
C VAL A 35 34.64 119.12 82.86
N ILE A 36 35.62 119.08 83.76
CA ILE A 36 35.96 117.85 84.52
C ILE A 36 34.81 117.42 85.45
N VAL A 37 34.13 118.37 86.10
CA VAL A 37 32.95 118.06 86.93
C VAL A 37 31.78 117.55 86.09
N ALA A 38 31.53 118.16 84.92
CA ALA A 38 30.48 117.70 84.00
C ALA A 38 30.73 116.27 83.46
N LEU A 39 32.00 115.92 83.16
CA LEU A 39 32.36 114.57 82.70
C LEU A 39 32.20 113.50 83.80
N LEU A 40 32.46 113.83 85.06
CA LEU A 40 32.22 112.90 86.18
C LEU A 40 30.73 112.63 86.39
N ILE A 41 29.88 113.65 86.26
CA ILE A 41 28.41 113.49 86.32
C ILE A 41 27.91 112.65 85.12
N SER A 42 28.45 112.88 83.92
CA SER A 42 28.14 112.07 82.74
C SER A 42 28.57 110.59 82.88
N GLY A 43 29.72 110.32 83.50
CA GLY A 43 30.19 108.95 83.72
C GLY A 43 29.32 108.15 84.69
N ILE A 44 28.83 108.80 85.75
CA ILE A 44 27.92 108.16 86.72
C ILE A 44 26.55 107.85 86.09
N ALA A 45 26.04 108.73 85.21
CA ALA A 45 24.80 108.50 84.49
C ALA A 45 24.86 107.29 83.53
N TYR A 46 26.00 107.07 82.86
CA TYR A 46 26.15 105.96 81.91
C TYR A 46 26.16 104.58 82.59
N ALA A 47 26.76 104.49 83.79
CA ALA A 47 26.83 103.24 84.55
C ALA A 47 25.47 102.73 85.07
N ALA A 48 24.46 103.61 85.17
CA ALA A 48 23.15 103.28 85.73
C ALA A 48 22.15 102.61 84.75
N LEU A 49 22.51 102.48 83.46
CA LEU A 49 21.61 102.02 82.39
C LEU A 49 21.90 100.61 81.85
N TYR A 50 22.84 99.86 82.44
CA TYR A 50 23.38 98.61 81.86
C TYR A 50 23.16 97.35 82.72
N GLN A 51 21.95 97.17 83.26
CA GLN A 51 21.49 95.90 83.88
C GLN A 51 20.19 95.42 83.23
N GLY A 52 20.23 94.23 82.61
CA GLY A 52 19.10 93.62 81.89
C GLY A 52 18.19 92.74 82.76
N ARG A 53 17.08 92.27 82.17
CA ARG A 53 16.12 91.32 82.76
C ARG A 53 16.18 89.97 82.03
N ASP A 54 15.92 88.87 82.75
CA ASP A 54 15.72 87.54 82.15
C ASP A 54 14.25 87.40 81.66
N GLU A 55 13.98 86.56 80.64
CA GLU A 55 12.64 86.37 80.02
C GLU A 55 12.01 85.00 80.37
N ALA A 56 10.78 84.72 79.95
CA ALA A 56 10.02 83.53 80.39
C ALA A 56 9.21 82.83 79.27
N ILE A 57 9.12 81.49 79.34
CA ILE A 57 8.34 80.63 78.42
C ILE A 57 7.44 79.67 79.20
N ALA A 58 6.27 79.32 78.64
CA ALA A 58 5.43 78.21 79.09
C ALA A 58 6.04 76.82 78.79
N ALA A 59 5.56 75.79 79.50
CA ALA A 59 6.12 74.44 79.46
C ALA A 59 5.52 73.50 78.39
N ASP A 60 4.38 73.87 77.81
CA ASP A 60 3.64 73.14 76.77
C ASP A 60 4.28 73.27 75.38
N ARG A 61 4.92 74.41 75.09
CA ARG A 61 5.79 74.60 73.91
C ARG A 61 7.05 73.71 73.93
N ILE A 62 7.18 72.69 74.79
CA ILE A 62 8.38 71.86 74.95
C ILE A 62 8.08 70.36 74.80
N THR A 63 8.76 69.68 73.87
CA THR A 63 8.85 68.21 73.83
C THR A 63 10.06 67.72 74.61
N ASP A 64 9.88 66.68 75.43
CA ASP A 64 10.98 65.95 76.07
C ASP A 64 11.43 64.80 75.17
N LEU A 65 12.65 64.86 74.65
CA LEU A 65 13.09 63.95 73.61
C LEU A 65 13.41 62.55 74.18
N THR A 66 12.60 61.56 73.80
CA THR A 66 12.73 60.15 74.21
C THR A 66 12.63 59.22 72.98
N PRO A 67 13.25 58.01 73.00
CA PRO A 67 13.20 57.10 71.87
C PRO A 67 11.81 56.46 71.70
N SER A 68 11.28 56.43 70.47
CA SER A 68 9.96 55.87 70.15
C SER A 68 9.98 54.80 69.06
N HIS A 69 8.89 54.04 68.94
CA HIS A 69 8.59 53.17 67.79
C HIS A 69 7.94 53.98 66.68
N PHE A 70 8.37 53.75 65.45
CA PHE A 70 7.87 54.44 64.27
C PHE A 70 7.47 53.42 63.19
N SER A 71 6.27 53.55 62.62
CA SER A 71 5.86 52.73 61.47
C SER A 71 4.92 53.48 60.53
N THR A 72 5.00 53.13 59.25
CA THR A 72 4.16 53.67 58.17
C THR A 72 3.37 52.52 57.56
N THR A 73 2.07 52.73 57.31
CA THR A 73 1.18 51.71 56.76
C THR A 73 0.29 52.25 55.64
N VAL A 74 0.22 51.53 54.52
CA VAL A 74 -0.82 51.75 53.49
C VAL A 74 -2.09 51.01 53.92
N SER A 75 -3.23 51.70 53.90
CA SER A 75 -4.53 51.11 54.17
C SER A 75 -5.30 50.81 52.89
N ALA A 76 -5.73 49.56 52.73
CA ALA A 76 -6.51 49.07 51.58
C ALA A 76 -7.72 48.25 52.04
N THR A 77 -8.59 47.89 51.09
CA THR A 77 -9.74 46.99 51.33
C THR A 77 -9.67 45.78 50.41
N GLY A 78 -10.19 44.64 50.88
CA GLY A 78 -10.21 43.41 50.10
C GLY A 78 -11.23 42.39 50.60
N GLU A 79 -11.54 41.43 49.73
CA GLU A 79 -12.51 40.36 49.97
C GLU A 79 -11.79 39.02 50.16
N VAL A 80 -12.20 38.25 51.18
CA VAL A 80 -11.73 36.89 51.42
C VAL A 80 -12.36 35.95 50.39
N LEU A 81 -11.55 35.14 49.71
CA LEU A 81 -11.97 34.13 48.75
C LEU A 81 -11.31 32.79 49.08
N ALA A 82 -11.90 31.68 48.61
CA ALA A 82 -11.20 30.40 48.58
C ALA A 82 -10.05 30.45 47.56
N ASP A 83 -8.94 29.78 47.84
CA ASP A 83 -7.77 29.74 46.94
C ASP A 83 -8.02 28.92 45.67
N LYS A 84 -8.99 27.99 45.72
CA LYS A 84 -9.48 27.20 44.59
C LYS A 84 -10.96 26.91 44.73
N ASP A 85 -11.70 27.14 43.66
CA ASP A 85 -13.09 26.75 43.45
C ASP A 85 -13.24 26.01 42.12
N VAL A 86 -14.20 25.07 42.06
CA VAL A 86 -14.56 24.34 40.83
C VAL A 86 -16.08 24.19 40.78
N ASP A 87 -16.66 24.69 39.69
CA ASP A 87 -18.03 24.41 39.30
C ASP A 87 -18.09 23.06 38.56
N ILE A 88 -18.96 22.16 39.04
CA ILE A 88 -19.12 20.80 38.51
C ILE A 88 -20.35 20.77 37.59
N TYR A 89 -20.12 20.37 36.34
CA TYR A 89 -21.14 20.23 35.31
C TYR A 89 -21.39 18.74 35.00
N THR A 90 -22.43 18.44 34.22
CA THR A 90 -22.58 17.14 33.56
C THR A 90 -22.80 17.33 32.06
N THR A 91 -22.27 16.38 31.29
CA THR A 91 -22.52 16.16 29.86
C THR A 91 -23.87 15.50 29.59
N GLN A 92 -24.43 14.82 30.60
CA GLN A 92 -25.53 13.88 30.44
C GLN A 92 -26.91 14.54 30.57
N THR A 93 -27.83 14.16 29.68
CA THR A 93 -29.16 14.79 29.54
C THR A 93 -30.27 14.04 30.29
N ALA A 94 -29.91 13.20 31.28
CA ALA A 94 -30.85 12.48 32.12
C ALA A 94 -31.23 13.31 33.38
N PRO A 95 -32.46 13.14 33.92
CA PRO A 95 -32.84 13.81 35.16
C PRO A 95 -32.05 13.26 36.34
N ILE A 96 -31.83 14.11 37.35
CA ILE A 96 -31.13 13.73 38.58
C ILE A 96 -32.04 12.80 39.41
N GLU A 97 -31.59 11.57 39.66
CA GLU A 97 -32.33 10.57 40.44
C GLU A 97 -32.16 10.83 41.94
N GLU A 98 -30.92 11.02 42.38
CA GLU A 98 -30.56 11.16 43.80
C GLU A 98 -29.35 12.09 43.98
N ILE A 99 -29.30 12.81 45.10
CA ILE A 99 -28.19 13.68 45.53
C ILE A 99 -27.73 13.15 46.89
N PHE A 100 -26.44 12.90 47.05
CA PHE A 100 -25.87 12.18 48.20
C PHE A 100 -25.14 13.08 49.20
N VAL A 101 -25.25 14.40 49.03
CA VAL A 101 -24.44 15.40 49.72
C VAL A 101 -25.23 16.67 50.02
N GLU A 102 -24.86 17.38 51.09
CA GLU A 102 -25.52 18.61 51.57
C GLU A 102 -24.66 19.88 51.39
N GLU A 103 -25.30 21.06 51.40
CA GLU A 103 -24.57 22.34 51.39
C GLU A 103 -23.77 22.52 52.69
N GLY A 104 -22.49 22.87 52.57
CA GLY A 104 -21.54 22.92 53.67
C GLY A 104 -20.83 21.59 53.99
N GLU A 105 -21.20 20.48 53.33
CA GLU A 105 -20.53 19.19 53.54
C GLU A 105 -19.09 19.21 53.00
N LYS A 106 -18.18 18.46 53.66
CA LYS A 106 -16.83 18.20 53.18
C LYS A 106 -16.80 16.93 52.32
N VAL A 107 -16.25 17.04 51.12
CA VAL A 107 -16.15 15.94 50.17
C VAL A 107 -14.70 15.63 49.79
N GLU A 108 -14.42 14.35 49.55
CA GLU A 108 -13.13 13.85 49.05
C GLU A 108 -13.10 13.76 47.52
N GLN A 109 -11.90 13.77 46.92
CA GLN A 109 -11.76 13.62 45.47
C GLN A 109 -12.26 12.23 45.02
N GLY A 110 -13.18 12.21 44.05
CA GLY A 110 -13.83 11.00 43.56
C GLY A 110 -15.09 10.56 44.32
N GLN A 111 -15.43 11.22 45.44
CA GLN A 111 -16.70 11.00 46.16
C GLN A 111 -17.90 11.27 45.23
N VAL A 112 -18.94 10.44 45.32
CA VAL A 112 -20.18 10.61 44.57
C VAL A 112 -21.00 11.75 45.16
N LEU A 113 -21.45 12.67 44.32
CA LEU A 113 -22.27 13.82 44.70
C LEU A 113 -23.73 13.63 44.29
N ALA A 114 -23.97 13.09 43.11
CA ALA A 114 -25.31 12.78 42.61
C ALA A 114 -25.28 11.65 41.58
N LYS A 115 -26.45 11.04 41.37
CA LYS A 115 -26.70 10.02 40.36
C LYS A 115 -27.87 10.45 39.48
N LEU A 116 -27.75 10.20 38.17
CA LEU A 116 -28.79 10.45 37.18
C LEU A 116 -29.60 9.17 36.90
N ASP A 117 -30.80 9.33 36.32
CA ASP A 117 -31.64 8.19 35.93
C ASP A 117 -31.06 7.43 34.72
N ASP A 118 -30.22 6.45 35.04
CA ASP A 118 -29.55 5.58 34.07
C ASP A 118 -30.45 4.51 33.42
N LYS A 119 -31.73 4.36 33.82
CA LYS A 119 -32.58 3.22 33.43
C LYS A 119 -32.72 3.09 31.91
N LYS A 120 -32.88 4.23 31.21
CA LYS A 120 -32.98 4.31 29.75
C LYS A 120 -31.68 3.87 29.07
N LEU A 121 -30.54 4.37 29.55
CA LEU A 121 -29.22 4.05 29.01
C LEU A 121 -28.88 2.57 29.25
N ARG A 122 -29.13 2.03 30.45
CA ARG A 122 -29.00 0.59 30.74
C ARG A 122 -29.91 -0.27 29.85
N GLN A 123 -31.08 0.23 29.45
CA GLN A 123 -31.93 -0.48 28.49
C GLN A 123 -31.35 -0.45 27.07
N GLN A 124 -30.80 0.68 26.63
CA GLN A 124 -30.13 0.79 25.33
C GLN A 124 -28.89 -0.12 25.26
N ILE A 125 -28.07 -0.16 26.31
CA ILE A 125 -26.93 -1.08 26.42
C ILE A 125 -27.41 -2.53 26.30
N ARG A 126 -28.38 -2.98 27.11
CA ARG A 126 -28.92 -4.36 27.00
C ARG A 126 -29.47 -4.70 25.62
N GLN A 127 -30.07 -3.74 24.92
CA GLN A 127 -30.56 -3.93 23.55
C GLN A 127 -29.40 -4.05 22.54
N ARG A 128 -28.35 -3.23 22.66
CA ARG A 128 -27.14 -3.31 21.84
C ARG A 128 -26.33 -4.58 22.11
N GLU A 129 -26.15 -4.97 23.37
CA GLU A 129 -25.52 -6.24 23.76
C GLU A 129 -26.27 -7.46 23.20
N ALA A 130 -27.60 -7.46 23.29
CA ALA A 130 -28.43 -8.54 22.72
C ALA A 130 -28.30 -8.61 21.18
N ALA A 131 -28.29 -7.47 20.50
CA ALA A 131 -28.08 -7.39 19.05
C ALA A 131 -26.67 -7.87 18.66
N ALA A 132 -25.62 -7.42 19.37
CA ALA A 132 -24.25 -7.86 19.19
C ALA A 132 -24.10 -9.37 19.42
N GLY A 133 -24.74 -9.91 20.46
CA GLY A 133 -24.75 -11.34 20.76
C GLY A 133 -25.47 -12.19 19.71
N VAL A 134 -26.51 -11.66 19.06
CA VAL A 134 -27.17 -12.31 17.91
C VAL A 134 -26.27 -12.24 16.67
N SER A 135 -25.64 -11.10 16.40
CA SER A 135 -24.70 -10.90 15.28
C SER A 135 -23.48 -11.83 15.38
N ALA A 136 -22.83 -11.89 16.55
CA ALA A 136 -21.70 -12.79 16.79
C ALA A 136 -22.09 -14.28 16.62
N ARG A 137 -23.32 -14.67 17.01
CA ARG A 137 -23.83 -16.05 16.82
C ARG A 137 -24.11 -16.36 15.35
N SER A 138 -24.68 -15.42 14.58
CA SER A 138 -24.94 -15.64 13.16
C SER A 138 -23.64 -15.67 12.34
N ALA A 139 -22.67 -14.80 12.64
CA ALA A 139 -21.33 -14.83 12.07
C ALA A 139 -20.61 -16.15 12.39
N ALA A 140 -20.60 -16.59 13.66
CA ALA A 140 -20.03 -17.88 14.05
C ALA A 140 -20.69 -19.08 13.33
N ALA A 141 -22.01 -19.05 13.16
CA ALA A 141 -22.74 -20.06 12.38
C ALA A 141 -22.30 -20.06 10.91
N GLN A 142 -22.19 -18.89 10.26
CA GLN A 142 -21.70 -18.77 8.88
C GLN A 142 -20.26 -19.27 8.73
N VAL A 143 -19.34 -18.88 9.63
CA VAL A 143 -17.94 -19.38 9.64
C VAL A 143 -17.91 -20.90 9.80
N SER A 144 -18.75 -21.49 10.66
CA SER A 144 -18.85 -22.94 10.81
C SER A 144 -19.36 -23.64 9.55
N ALA A 145 -20.32 -23.04 8.84
CA ALA A 145 -20.85 -23.56 7.59
C ALA A 145 -19.80 -23.46 6.45
N ALA A 146 -19.07 -22.36 6.36
CA ALA A 146 -17.96 -22.18 5.42
C ALA A 146 -16.83 -23.20 5.70
N ARG A 147 -16.44 -23.37 6.96
CA ARG A 147 -15.44 -24.39 7.35
C ARG A 147 -15.92 -25.82 7.12
N ASN A 148 -17.22 -26.10 7.23
CA ASN A 148 -17.76 -27.41 6.84
C ASN A 148 -17.71 -27.66 5.33
N ARG A 149 -17.93 -26.63 4.49
CA ARG A 149 -17.74 -26.72 3.03
C ARG A 149 -16.27 -26.97 2.66
N TYR A 150 -15.36 -26.17 3.20
CA TYR A 150 -13.91 -26.37 3.08
C TYR A 150 -13.50 -27.79 3.47
N ASN A 151 -13.92 -28.27 4.65
CA ASN A 151 -13.59 -29.61 5.14
C ASN A 151 -14.14 -30.73 4.23
N ALA A 152 -15.32 -30.54 3.62
CA ALA A 152 -15.88 -31.49 2.67
C ALA A 152 -15.10 -31.52 1.34
N ALA A 153 -14.80 -30.35 0.78
CA ALA A 153 -14.02 -30.22 -0.45
C ALA A 153 -12.58 -30.74 -0.27
N ALA A 154 -11.91 -30.37 0.83
CA ALA A 154 -10.56 -30.82 1.14
C ALA A 154 -10.47 -32.35 1.29
N ARG A 155 -11.47 -32.99 1.91
CA ARG A 155 -11.58 -34.46 1.97
C ARG A 155 -11.83 -35.08 0.60
N ALA A 156 -12.66 -34.46 -0.24
CA ALA A 156 -12.90 -34.95 -1.60
C ALA A 156 -11.65 -34.86 -2.48
N LEU A 157 -10.85 -33.79 -2.33
CA LEU A 157 -9.55 -33.64 -2.97
C LEU A 157 -8.55 -34.68 -2.44
N GLN A 158 -8.37 -34.77 -1.12
CA GLN A 158 -7.41 -35.68 -0.47
C GLN A 158 -7.68 -37.16 -0.78
N ASN A 159 -8.95 -37.57 -0.78
CA ASN A 159 -9.34 -38.95 -1.10
C ASN A 159 -9.42 -39.23 -2.61
N GLY A 160 -9.15 -38.25 -3.47
CA GLY A 160 -9.29 -38.37 -4.92
C GLY A 160 -10.73 -38.56 -5.40
N THR A 161 -11.73 -38.24 -4.58
CA THR A 161 -13.17 -38.41 -4.89
C THR A 161 -13.85 -37.14 -5.42
N ASN A 162 -13.10 -36.03 -5.61
CA ASN A 162 -13.58 -34.86 -6.33
C ASN A 162 -14.05 -35.28 -7.75
N GLY A 163 -15.31 -35.02 -8.08
CA GLY A 163 -15.95 -35.53 -9.30
C GLY A 163 -15.29 -35.08 -10.60
N ALA A 164 -14.70 -33.88 -10.65
CA ALA A 164 -13.98 -33.40 -11.83
C ALA A 164 -12.67 -34.18 -12.04
N ILE A 165 -11.92 -34.43 -10.96
CA ILE A 165 -10.69 -35.22 -10.98
C ILE A 165 -10.98 -36.68 -11.35
N VAL A 166 -12.03 -37.29 -10.76
CA VAL A 166 -12.45 -38.67 -11.09
C VAL A 166 -12.87 -38.80 -12.56
N SER A 167 -13.64 -37.84 -13.07
CA SER A 167 -14.07 -37.80 -14.48
C SER A 167 -12.88 -37.67 -15.42
N ALA A 168 -11.99 -36.69 -15.19
CA ALA A 168 -10.82 -36.46 -16.02
C ALA A 168 -9.81 -37.63 -15.94
N GLY A 169 -9.64 -38.25 -14.78
CA GLY A 169 -8.83 -39.47 -14.61
C GLY A 169 -9.39 -40.68 -15.37
N SER A 170 -10.72 -40.84 -15.37
CA SER A 170 -11.39 -41.89 -16.15
C SER A 170 -11.27 -41.65 -17.67
N ALA A 171 -11.36 -40.40 -18.11
CA ALA A 171 -11.10 -40.02 -19.49
C ALA A 171 -9.63 -40.26 -19.88
N LEU A 172 -8.67 -39.93 -19.01
CA LEU A 172 -7.25 -40.19 -19.21
C LEU A 172 -6.93 -41.67 -19.33
N ALA A 173 -7.50 -42.51 -18.46
CA ALA A 173 -7.35 -43.96 -18.53
C ALA A 173 -7.92 -44.53 -19.84
N SER A 174 -9.10 -44.06 -20.25
CA SER A 174 -9.74 -44.46 -21.51
C SER A 174 -8.92 -44.04 -22.74
N ALA A 175 -8.41 -42.81 -22.76
CA ALA A 175 -7.56 -42.30 -23.83
C ALA A 175 -6.21 -43.02 -23.88
N LYS A 176 -5.62 -43.37 -22.72
CA LYS A 176 -4.41 -44.21 -22.67
C LYS A 176 -4.66 -45.59 -23.26
N TYR A 177 -5.74 -46.26 -22.87
CA TYR A 177 -6.08 -47.58 -23.41
C TYR A 177 -6.27 -47.54 -24.94
N ALA A 178 -6.93 -46.49 -25.46
CA ALA A 178 -7.08 -46.28 -26.90
C ALA A 178 -5.72 -46.07 -27.61
N TRP A 179 -4.80 -45.29 -27.02
CA TRP A 179 -3.45 -45.11 -27.55
C TRP A 179 -2.64 -46.40 -27.52
N ASP A 180 -2.60 -47.12 -26.38
CA ASP A 180 -1.88 -48.38 -26.24
C ASP A 180 -2.38 -49.44 -27.24
N ALA A 181 -3.69 -49.51 -27.47
CA ALA A 181 -4.30 -50.42 -28.45
C ALA A 181 -3.99 -50.03 -29.91
N ALA A 182 -4.04 -48.74 -30.25
CA ALA A 182 -3.69 -48.25 -31.57
C ALA A 182 -2.19 -48.43 -31.88
N GLU A 183 -1.32 -48.12 -30.92
CA GLU A 183 0.14 -48.31 -31.05
C GLU A 183 0.52 -49.80 -31.11
N LYS A 184 -0.17 -50.68 -30.38
CA LYS A 184 -0.04 -52.13 -30.55
C LYS A 184 -0.44 -52.56 -31.96
N THR A 185 -1.58 -52.08 -32.47
CA THR A 185 -2.07 -52.40 -33.82
C THR A 185 -1.08 -51.96 -34.90
N TYR A 186 -0.52 -50.75 -34.79
CA TYR A 186 0.55 -50.28 -35.67
C TYR A 186 1.81 -51.14 -35.57
N ARG A 187 2.27 -51.49 -34.35
CA ARG A 187 3.46 -52.33 -34.14
C ARG A 187 3.29 -53.75 -34.70
N ASP A 188 2.16 -54.39 -34.45
CA ASP A 188 1.85 -55.73 -34.97
C ASP A 188 1.78 -55.73 -36.50
N MET A 189 1.14 -54.71 -37.10
CA MET A 189 1.05 -54.56 -38.55
C MET A 189 2.42 -54.26 -39.18
N LYS A 190 3.23 -53.40 -38.55
CA LYS A 190 4.60 -53.13 -39.00
C LYS A 190 5.44 -54.42 -38.97
N ARG A 191 5.39 -55.16 -37.86
CA ARG A 191 6.12 -56.42 -37.68
C ARG A 191 5.69 -57.49 -38.69
N SER A 192 4.38 -57.62 -38.94
CA SER A 192 3.82 -58.51 -39.97
C SER A 192 4.37 -58.24 -41.38
N ILE A 193 4.67 -56.98 -41.69
CA ILE A 193 5.28 -56.55 -42.96
C ILE A 193 6.81 -56.76 -42.93
N ASP A 194 7.49 -56.33 -41.85
CA ASP A 194 8.95 -56.41 -41.71
C ASP A 194 9.47 -57.87 -41.68
N GLU A 195 8.80 -58.76 -40.94
CA GLU A 195 9.19 -60.17 -40.77
C GLU A 195 8.70 -61.08 -41.90
N GLY A 196 7.86 -60.57 -42.82
CA GLY A 196 7.32 -61.33 -43.94
C GLY A 196 6.28 -62.41 -43.60
N TYR A 197 5.92 -62.58 -42.32
CA TYR A 197 4.96 -63.58 -41.84
C TYR A 197 3.49 -63.32 -42.23
N ASN A 198 3.16 -62.18 -42.86
CA ASN A 198 1.83 -61.99 -43.44
C ASN A 198 1.53 -63.09 -44.48
N PRO A 199 0.44 -63.88 -44.32
CA PRO A 199 0.06 -64.92 -45.29
C PRO A 199 -0.04 -64.41 -46.73
N GLU A 200 -0.39 -63.14 -46.94
CA GLU A 200 -0.38 -62.50 -48.26
C GLU A 200 1.03 -62.50 -48.88
N LEU A 201 2.06 -62.11 -48.12
CA LEU A 201 3.45 -62.07 -48.61
C LEU A 201 3.98 -63.46 -48.97
N THR A 202 3.68 -64.48 -48.16
CA THR A 202 4.04 -65.87 -48.46
C THR A 202 3.31 -66.42 -49.69
N ASN A 203 2.04 -66.03 -49.88
CA ASN A 203 1.23 -66.42 -51.04
C ASN A 203 1.69 -65.69 -52.32
N GLU A 204 2.02 -64.40 -52.24
CA GLU A 204 2.58 -63.62 -53.35
C GLU A 204 3.93 -64.18 -53.81
N ALA A 205 4.82 -64.54 -52.88
CA ALA A 205 6.11 -65.16 -53.20
C ALA A 205 5.93 -66.52 -53.87
N SER A 206 5.05 -67.37 -53.34
CA SER A 206 4.74 -68.69 -53.90
C SER A 206 4.08 -68.58 -55.28
N GLY A 207 3.13 -67.66 -55.46
CA GLY A 207 2.48 -67.38 -56.73
C GLY A 207 3.44 -66.84 -57.79
N LYS A 208 4.40 -66.00 -57.41
CA LYS A 208 5.47 -65.51 -58.31
C LYS A 208 6.36 -66.65 -58.82
N ILE A 209 6.68 -67.64 -57.96
CA ILE A 209 7.44 -68.83 -58.35
C ILE A 209 6.61 -69.70 -59.31
N SER A 210 5.36 -69.99 -58.96
CA SER A 210 4.43 -70.79 -59.76
C SER A 210 4.21 -70.20 -61.16
N ASN A 211 3.91 -68.91 -61.25
CA ASN A 211 3.72 -68.21 -62.53
C ASN A 211 4.97 -68.24 -63.40
N LYS A 212 6.15 -68.00 -62.83
CA LYS A 212 7.41 -68.09 -63.59
C LYS A 212 7.63 -69.52 -64.12
N GLN A 213 7.38 -70.54 -63.31
CA GLN A 213 7.44 -71.94 -63.75
C GLN A 213 6.44 -72.23 -64.87
N ALA A 214 5.23 -71.64 -64.85
CA ALA A 214 4.27 -71.76 -65.94
C ALA A 214 4.79 -71.14 -67.26
N VAL A 215 5.39 -69.95 -67.21
CA VAL A 215 6.03 -69.31 -68.38
C VAL A 215 7.20 -70.15 -68.90
N ASP A 216 8.10 -70.60 -68.03
CA ASP A 216 9.26 -71.41 -68.41
C ASP A 216 8.82 -72.78 -69.00
N ASN A 217 7.78 -73.41 -68.46
CA ASN A 217 7.19 -74.64 -69.00
C ASN A 217 6.52 -74.43 -70.37
N ALA A 218 5.75 -73.36 -70.54
CA ALA A 218 5.12 -73.04 -71.82
C ALA A 218 6.17 -72.72 -72.90
N LYS A 219 7.25 -72.03 -72.52
CA LYS A 219 8.42 -71.77 -73.38
C LYS A 219 9.10 -73.05 -73.85
N GLN A 220 9.28 -74.04 -72.97
CA GLN A 220 9.82 -75.34 -73.35
C GLN A 220 8.90 -76.09 -74.33
N ARG A 221 7.59 -76.09 -74.10
CA ARG A 221 6.60 -76.68 -75.04
C ARG A 221 6.66 -76.02 -76.42
N LEU A 222 6.76 -74.69 -76.45
CA LEU A 222 6.90 -73.90 -77.68
C LEU A 222 8.21 -74.23 -78.44
N GLN A 223 9.31 -74.41 -77.72
CA GLN A 223 10.59 -74.84 -78.31
C GLN A 223 10.51 -76.28 -78.86
N GLN A 224 9.89 -77.21 -78.12
CA GLN A 224 9.68 -78.60 -78.55
C GLN A 224 8.80 -78.68 -79.80
N ALA A 225 7.68 -77.94 -79.84
CA ALA A 225 6.80 -77.89 -81.02
C ALA A 225 7.53 -77.33 -82.25
N LYS A 226 8.30 -76.23 -82.08
CA LYS A 226 9.10 -75.64 -83.17
C LYS A 226 10.22 -76.59 -83.67
N ALA A 227 10.82 -77.38 -82.78
CA ALA A 227 11.77 -78.42 -83.17
C ALA A 227 11.10 -79.56 -83.98
N GLN A 228 9.97 -80.07 -83.52
CA GLN A 228 9.20 -81.11 -84.23
C GLN A 228 8.70 -80.65 -85.60
N LEU A 229 8.29 -79.38 -85.72
CA LEU A 229 7.95 -78.79 -87.02
C LEU A 229 9.17 -78.73 -87.96
N SER A 230 10.34 -78.36 -87.45
CA SER A 230 11.58 -78.36 -88.24
C SER A 230 11.97 -79.77 -88.69
N GLU A 231 11.79 -80.78 -87.84
CA GLU A 231 12.04 -82.18 -88.17
C GLU A 231 11.07 -82.71 -89.24
N ALA A 232 9.76 -82.43 -89.10
CA ALA A 232 8.74 -82.80 -90.08
C ALA A 232 8.99 -82.13 -91.45
N ARG A 233 9.41 -80.86 -91.47
CA ARG A 233 9.80 -80.15 -92.69
C ARG A 233 11.05 -80.75 -93.34
N ASN A 234 12.04 -81.18 -92.57
CA ASN A 234 13.20 -81.90 -93.10
C ASN A 234 12.80 -83.25 -93.72
N LYS A 235 11.93 -84.03 -93.04
CA LYS A 235 11.43 -85.32 -93.54
C LYS A 235 10.54 -85.18 -94.78
N TYR A 236 9.73 -84.12 -94.88
CA TYR A 236 9.02 -83.77 -96.11
C TYR A 236 9.99 -83.46 -97.26
N ASN A 237 11.06 -82.69 -97.01
CA ASN A 237 12.07 -82.39 -98.03
C ASN A 237 12.83 -83.65 -98.49
N GLU A 238 13.13 -84.59 -97.60
CA GLU A 238 13.65 -85.92 -97.96
C GLU A 238 12.66 -86.67 -98.87
N ALA A 239 11.38 -86.76 -98.47
CA ALA A 239 10.35 -87.44 -99.25
C ALA A 239 10.11 -86.80 -100.63
N VAL A 240 10.13 -85.47 -100.75
CA VAL A 240 10.05 -84.75 -102.03
C VAL A 240 11.20 -85.12 -102.96
N ASN A 241 12.43 -85.21 -102.43
CA ASN A 241 13.60 -85.61 -103.22
C ASN A 241 13.51 -87.07 -103.69
N ASP A 242 13.05 -87.99 -102.84
CA ASP A 242 12.84 -89.38 -103.21
C ASP A 242 11.71 -89.54 -104.24
N THR A 243 10.56 -88.87 -104.08
CA THR A 243 9.48 -88.86 -105.08
C THR A 243 9.98 -88.37 -106.44
N ALA A 244 10.75 -87.27 -106.46
CA ALA A 244 11.36 -86.73 -107.68
C ALA A 244 12.45 -87.63 -108.30
N ARG A 245 13.10 -88.48 -107.49
CA ARG A 245 14.05 -89.50 -107.96
C ARG A 245 13.33 -90.69 -108.58
N TYR A 246 12.32 -91.25 -107.90
CA TYR A 246 11.58 -92.41 -108.39
C TYR A 246 10.72 -92.07 -109.61
N ASP A 247 10.16 -90.85 -109.72
CA ASP A 247 9.41 -90.48 -110.93
C ASP A 247 10.31 -90.38 -112.16
N LYS A 248 11.54 -89.86 -112.03
CA LYS A 248 12.51 -89.85 -113.14
C LYS A 248 12.87 -91.26 -113.62
N GLU A 249 13.14 -92.18 -112.69
CA GLU A 249 13.46 -93.57 -113.02
C GLU A 249 12.27 -94.30 -113.64
N ARG A 250 11.06 -94.07 -113.12
CA ARG A 250 9.79 -94.54 -113.68
C ARG A 250 9.54 -94.00 -115.09
N GLN A 251 9.73 -92.70 -115.32
CA GLN A 251 9.57 -92.09 -116.65
C GLN A 251 10.56 -92.70 -117.65
N ARG A 252 11.83 -92.87 -117.24
CA ARG A 252 12.85 -93.57 -118.04
C ARG A 252 12.43 -95.00 -118.38
N LEU A 253 12.02 -95.80 -117.38
CA LEU A 253 11.60 -97.19 -117.58
C LEU A 253 10.32 -97.33 -118.41
N ARG A 254 9.41 -96.35 -118.37
CA ARG A 254 8.29 -96.26 -119.33
C ARG A 254 8.79 -96.11 -120.76
N THR A 255 9.73 -95.20 -121.03
CA THR A 255 10.33 -95.03 -122.35
C THR A 255 11.14 -96.26 -122.80
N GLU A 256 11.91 -96.88 -121.91
CA GLU A 256 12.64 -98.13 -122.22
C GLU A 256 11.69 -99.28 -122.56
N ARG A 257 10.60 -99.47 -121.79
CA ARG A 257 9.51 -100.40 -122.13
C ARG A 257 8.88 -100.07 -123.49
N ASP A 258 8.55 -98.82 -123.77
CA ASP A 258 7.88 -98.44 -125.03
C ASP A 258 8.77 -98.63 -126.26
N ASN A 259 10.09 -98.48 -126.08
CA ASN A 259 11.09 -98.84 -127.08
C ASN A 259 11.17 -100.36 -127.27
N ALA A 260 11.24 -101.15 -126.19
CA ALA A 260 11.25 -102.62 -126.26
C ALA A 260 9.97 -103.18 -126.89
N GLN A 261 8.80 -102.65 -126.52
CA GLN A 261 7.49 -102.98 -127.09
C GLN A 261 7.44 -102.64 -128.59
N THR A 262 7.99 -101.48 -128.99
CA THR A 262 8.12 -101.09 -130.40
C THR A 262 9.01 -102.06 -131.18
N SER A 263 10.22 -102.37 -130.68
CA SER A 263 11.17 -103.30 -131.29
C SER A 263 10.59 -104.71 -131.42
N LEU A 264 9.92 -105.22 -130.39
CA LEU A 264 9.21 -106.50 -130.43
C LEU A 264 8.14 -106.51 -131.52
N SER A 265 7.35 -105.43 -131.63
CA SER A 265 6.32 -105.29 -132.67
C SER A 265 6.91 -105.20 -134.09
N GLN A 266 8.14 -104.72 -134.25
CA GLN A 266 8.87 -104.71 -135.53
C GLN A 266 9.36 -106.12 -135.87
N GLN A 267 10.06 -106.77 -134.93
CA GLN A 267 10.53 -108.15 -135.08
C GLN A 267 9.39 -109.13 -135.40
N GLN A 268 8.25 -109.00 -134.73
CA GLN A 268 7.07 -109.84 -134.96
C GLN A 268 6.40 -109.55 -136.31
N ARG A 269 6.49 -108.32 -136.83
CA ARG A 269 6.10 -107.98 -138.20
C ARG A 269 7.05 -108.61 -139.22
N GLU A 270 8.37 -108.52 -139.02
CA GLU A 270 9.38 -109.14 -139.91
C GLU A 270 9.30 -110.68 -139.95
N ILE A 271 8.84 -111.31 -138.87
CA ILE A 271 8.55 -112.75 -138.83
C ILE A 271 7.25 -113.06 -139.59
N SER A 272 6.21 -112.22 -139.42
CA SER A 272 4.90 -112.42 -140.06
C SER A 272 4.89 -112.08 -141.55
N SER A 273 5.82 -111.25 -142.03
CA SER A 273 5.98 -110.86 -143.43
C SER A 273 6.99 -111.72 -144.20
N TYR A 274 7.31 -112.93 -143.70
CA TYR A 274 8.27 -113.82 -144.34
C TYR A 274 7.67 -114.54 -145.54
N THR A 275 8.33 -114.42 -146.69
CA THR A 275 8.04 -115.14 -147.92
C THR A 275 9.12 -116.18 -148.21
N VAL A 276 8.76 -117.24 -148.94
CA VAL A 276 9.73 -118.14 -149.56
C VAL A 276 9.48 -118.23 -151.05
N THR A 277 10.55 -118.26 -151.85
CA THR A 277 10.44 -118.40 -153.30
C THR A 277 10.23 -119.87 -153.66
N GLN A 278 8.99 -120.24 -154.00
CA GLN A 278 8.64 -121.60 -154.41
C GLN A 278 8.66 -121.74 -155.93
N LYS A 279 9.13 -122.88 -156.44
CA LYS A 279 8.99 -123.25 -157.86
C LYS A 279 7.58 -123.75 -158.11
N VAL A 280 6.69 -122.87 -158.55
CA VAL A 280 5.33 -123.22 -158.96
C VAL A 280 5.40 -123.81 -160.36
N LEU A 281 4.76 -124.96 -160.57
CA LEU A 281 4.74 -125.67 -161.86
C LEU A 281 3.70 -125.00 -162.75
N THR A 282 4.12 -123.99 -163.52
CA THR A 282 3.23 -123.11 -164.29
C THR A 282 2.85 -123.65 -165.67
N GLY A 283 3.51 -124.70 -166.16
CA GLY A 283 3.11 -125.36 -167.39
C GLY A 283 3.94 -126.57 -167.78
N LYS A 284 3.87 -126.94 -169.06
CA LYS A 284 4.80 -127.84 -169.74
C LYS A 284 5.24 -127.21 -171.04
N ASP A 285 6.48 -127.46 -171.44
CA ASP A 285 6.96 -127.13 -172.79
C ASP A 285 6.35 -128.07 -173.86
N ASP A 286 6.55 -127.74 -175.13
CA ASP A 286 6.00 -128.48 -176.28
C ASP A 286 6.50 -129.94 -176.37
N ASN A 287 7.55 -130.30 -175.62
CA ASN A 287 8.07 -131.66 -175.49
C ASN A 287 7.55 -132.38 -174.22
N GLY A 288 6.54 -131.80 -173.55
CA GLY A 288 5.85 -132.39 -172.40
C GLY A 288 6.58 -132.25 -171.06
N LYS A 289 7.69 -131.50 -171.00
CA LYS A 289 8.53 -131.35 -169.82
C LYS A 289 8.00 -130.19 -168.95
N PRO A 290 7.85 -130.37 -167.62
CA PRO A 290 7.28 -129.32 -166.78
C PRO A 290 8.17 -128.08 -166.69
N THR A 291 7.57 -126.92 -166.95
CA THR A 291 8.16 -125.60 -166.74
C THR A 291 7.73 -125.05 -165.37
N TYR A 292 8.62 -124.26 -164.75
CA TYR A 292 8.44 -123.73 -163.40
C TYR A 292 8.84 -122.27 -163.35
N GLU A 293 7.99 -121.43 -162.76
CA GLU A 293 8.35 -120.06 -162.39
C GLU A 293 8.62 -119.96 -160.88
N LEU A 294 9.38 -118.94 -160.51
CA LEU A 294 9.72 -118.63 -159.12
C LEU A 294 8.73 -117.58 -158.61
N GLN A 295 7.86 -117.99 -157.69
CA GLN A 295 6.89 -117.10 -157.05
C GLN A 295 7.17 -117.01 -155.56
N GLU A 296 7.17 -115.79 -155.01
CA GLU A 296 7.19 -115.60 -153.56
C GLU A 296 5.80 -115.85 -152.98
N VAL A 297 5.75 -116.78 -152.02
CA VAL A 297 4.52 -117.18 -151.32
C VAL A 297 4.74 -116.97 -149.81
N PRO A 298 3.75 -116.47 -149.05
CA PRO A 298 3.85 -116.38 -147.60
C PRO A 298 4.20 -117.74 -146.98
N ALA A 299 5.22 -117.77 -146.13
CA ALA A 299 5.78 -118.99 -145.59
C ALA A 299 5.93 -118.91 -144.07
N GLN A 300 5.91 -120.07 -143.41
CA GLN A 300 6.35 -120.14 -142.01
C GLN A 300 7.88 -120.15 -141.95
N LEU A 301 8.46 -119.33 -141.08
CA LEU A 301 9.90 -119.32 -140.84
C LEU A 301 10.37 -120.69 -140.32
N PRO A 302 11.52 -121.22 -140.78
CA PRO A 302 12.02 -122.51 -140.31
C PRO A 302 12.26 -122.55 -138.80
N ALA A 303 11.92 -123.69 -138.18
CA ALA A 303 12.17 -123.93 -136.76
C ALA A 303 13.68 -123.90 -136.47
N GLY A 304 14.14 -122.85 -135.80
CA GLY A 304 15.55 -122.63 -135.46
C GLY A 304 16.17 -121.33 -136.00
N ASP A 305 15.43 -120.55 -136.80
CA ASP A 305 15.90 -119.27 -137.36
C ASP A 305 16.33 -118.24 -136.28
N SER A 306 17.29 -117.37 -136.62
CA SER A 306 17.80 -116.34 -135.71
C SER A 306 16.75 -115.30 -135.34
N ARG A 307 15.76 -115.05 -136.20
CA ARG A 307 14.66 -114.10 -135.92
C ARG A 307 13.80 -114.52 -134.74
N TYR A 308 13.58 -115.82 -134.53
CA TYR A 308 12.87 -116.32 -133.35
C TYR A 308 13.67 -116.08 -132.08
N ARG A 309 14.99 -116.34 -132.08
CA ARG A 309 15.86 -116.06 -130.92
C ARG A 309 15.92 -114.56 -130.58
N ALA A 310 15.87 -113.70 -131.59
CA ALA A 310 15.76 -112.25 -131.39
C ALA A 310 14.38 -111.83 -130.84
N LEU A 311 13.30 -112.49 -131.27
CA LEU A 311 11.95 -112.29 -130.70
C LEU A 311 11.90 -112.74 -129.23
N ASP A 312 12.49 -113.89 -128.88
CA ASP A 312 12.57 -114.39 -127.52
C ASP A 312 13.38 -113.45 -126.61
N ALA A 313 14.52 -112.94 -127.10
CA ALA A 313 15.32 -111.96 -126.38
C ALA A 313 14.58 -110.63 -126.16
N LEU A 314 13.82 -110.15 -127.16
CA LEU A 314 12.98 -108.96 -127.04
C LEU A 314 11.76 -109.18 -126.11
N ASN A 315 11.20 -110.39 -126.07
CA ASN A 315 10.18 -110.77 -125.09
C ASN A 315 10.75 -110.78 -123.66
N GLU A 316 11.97 -111.29 -123.48
CA GLU A 316 12.62 -111.30 -122.17
C GLU A 316 12.98 -109.87 -121.71
N ASP A 317 13.50 -109.02 -122.60
CA ASP A 317 13.80 -107.62 -122.32
C ASP A 317 12.53 -106.80 -122.03
N LEU A 318 11.44 -107.01 -122.77
CA LEU A 318 10.15 -106.41 -122.49
C LEU A 318 9.60 -106.87 -121.13
N SER A 319 9.72 -108.15 -120.78
CA SER A 319 9.29 -108.67 -119.47
C SER A 319 10.12 -108.09 -118.32
N ARG A 320 11.44 -108.00 -118.49
CA ARG A 320 12.37 -107.38 -117.53
C ARG A 320 12.07 -105.88 -117.33
N THR A 321 11.86 -105.12 -118.41
CA THR A 321 11.51 -103.69 -118.33
C THR A 321 10.11 -103.45 -117.77
N GLN A 322 9.12 -104.30 -118.08
CA GLN A 322 7.79 -104.26 -117.45
C GLN A 322 7.87 -104.53 -115.94
N SER A 323 8.67 -105.50 -115.50
CA SER A 323 8.88 -105.80 -114.08
C SER A 323 9.59 -104.64 -113.37
N ALA A 324 10.70 -104.15 -113.93
CA ALA A 324 11.43 -103.00 -113.38
C ALA A 324 10.57 -101.72 -113.32
N LEU A 325 9.71 -101.50 -114.32
CA LEU A 325 8.75 -100.41 -114.31
C LEU A 325 7.73 -100.58 -113.17
N SER A 326 7.11 -101.76 -113.01
CA SER A 326 6.16 -102.03 -111.92
C SER A 326 6.78 -101.75 -110.54
N ASP A 327 8.03 -102.18 -110.36
CA ASP A 327 8.86 -101.90 -109.19
C ASP A 327 9.07 -100.39 -108.96
N ALA A 328 9.33 -99.63 -110.02
CA ALA A 328 9.51 -98.18 -109.96
C ALA A 328 8.19 -97.42 -109.73
N GLU A 329 7.07 -97.89 -110.26
CA GLU A 329 5.74 -97.33 -109.99
C GLU A 329 5.31 -97.58 -108.54
N SER A 330 5.61 -98.76 -107.99
CA SER A 330 5.41 -99.08 -106.58
C SER A 330 6.25 -98.17 -105.66
N LYS A 331 7.55 -97.99 -105.98
CA LYS A 331 8.46 -97.09 -105.24
C LYS A 331 8.02 -95.62 -105.32
N TYR A 332 7.57 -95.16 -106.49
CA TYR A 332 6.98 -93.83 -106.66
C TYR A 332 5.72 -93.66 -105.79
N ALA A 333 4.76 -94.61 -105.86
CA ALA A 333 3.51 -94.52 -105.11
C ALA A 333 3.74 -94.52 -103.59
N ALA A 334 4.68 -95.33 -103.11
CA ALA A 334 5.10 -95.32 -101.71
C ALA A 334 5.76 -93.99 -101.28
N ALA A 335 6.60 -93.41 -102.14
CA ALA A 335 7.26 -92.12 -101.87
C ALA A 335 6.26 -90.94 -101.85
N ASP A 336 5.32 -90.89 -102.80
CA ASP A 336 4.30 -89.85 -102.87
C ASP A 336 3.28 -89.94 -101.71
N ALA A 337 2.89 -91.16 -101.31
CA ALA A 337 2.09 -91.39 -100.11
C ALA A 337 2.83 -90.99 -98.82
N ASN A 338 4.13 -91.30 -98.71
CA ASN A 338 4.99 -90.86 -97.61
C ASN A 338 5.10 -89.32 -97.58
N LYS A 339 5.34 -88.67 -98.72
CA LYS A 339 5.35 -87.20 -98.85
C LYS A 339 4.04 -86.58 -98.36
N SER A 340 2.89 -87.08 -98.82
CA SER A 340 1.56 -86.60 -98.38
C SER A 340 1.32 -86.81 -96.87
N THR A 341 1.85 -87.91 -96.32
CA THR A 341 1.83 -88.16 -94.86
C THR A 341 2.65 -87.11 -94.09
N TRP A 342 3.82 -86.72 -94.61
CA TRP A 342 4.63 -85.63 -94.00
C TRP A 342 3.99 -84.25 -94.20
N GLU A 343 3.28 -84.01 -95.29
CA GLU A 343 2.52 -82.78 -95.53
C GLU A 343 1.40 -82.61 -94.48
N GLN A 344 0.62 -83.66 -94.22
CA GLN A 344 -0.38 -83.66 -93.13
C GLN A 344 0.26 -83.50 -91.75
N GLN A 345 1.43 -84.12 -91.51
CA GLN A 345 2.16 -83.92 -90.27
C GLN A 345 2.67 -82.49 -90.11
N ILE A 346 3.12 -81.82 -91.17
CA ILE A 346 3.54 -80.40 -91.11
C ILE A 346 2.38 -79.54 -90.61
N THR A 347 1.19 -79.63 -91.22
CA THR A 347 0.01 -78.88 -90.78
C THR A 347 -0.29 -79.13 -89.30
N SER A 348 -0.29 -80.39 -88.86
CA SER A 348 -0.50 -80.76 -87.45
C SER A 348 0.58 -80.21 -86.50
N ARG A 349 1.85 -80.10 -86.94
CA ARG A 349 2.92 -79.45 -86.15
C ARG A 349 2.83 -77.93 -86.19
N GLU A 350 2.31 -77.32 -87.25
CA GLU A 350 2.06 -75.88 -87.32
C GLU A 350 0.93 -75.47 -86.37
N ASP A 351 -0.17 -76.23 -86.34
CA ASP A 351 -1.23 -76.09 -85.32
C ASP A 351 -0.68 -76.27 -83.90
N ALA A 352 0.18 -77.28 -83.67
CA ALA A 352 0.81 -77.51 -82.37
C ALA A 352 1.75 -76.35 -81.96
N VAL A 353 2.45 -75.73 -82.91
CA VAL A 353 3.25 -74.51 -82.67
C VAL A 353 2.35 -73.32 -82.35
N ALA A 354 1.24 -73.13 -83.06
CA ALA A 354 0.28 -72.05 -82.80
C ALA A 354 -0.36 -72.18 -81.40
N GLN A 355 -0.78 -73.38 -81.02
CA GLN A 355 -1.32 -73.67 -79.67
C GLN A 355 -0.27 -73.48 -78.58
N ALA A 356 0.98 -73.92 -78.80
CA ALA A 356 2.07 -73.72 -77.85
C ALA A 356 2.50 -72.25 -77.73
N GLN A 357 2.36 -71.47 -78.81
CA GLN A 357 2.61 -70.02 -78.81
C GLN A 357 1.54 -69.30 -78.01
N LEU A 358 0.26 -69.56 -78.29
CA LEU A 358 -0.87 -69.02 -77.52
C LEU A 358 -0.75 -69.33 -76.02
N ALA A 359 -0.40 -70.57 -75.65
CA ALA A 359 -0.21 -70.96 -74.25
C ALA A 359 0.98 -70.26 -73.56
N TYR A 360 2.03 -69.89 -74.31
CA TYR A 360 3.16 -69.12 -73.80
C TYR A 360 2.81 -67.65 -73.63
N ASP A 361 2.11 -67.06 -74.59
CA ASP A 361 1.69 -65.65 -74.52
C ASP A 361 0.65 -65.45 -73.41
N GLN A 362 -0.29 -66.40 -73.24
CA GLN A 362 -1.20 -66.46 -72.09
C GLN A 362 -0.45 -66.60 -70.76
N ALA A 363 0.62 -67.40 -70.68
CA ALA A 363 1.39 -67.53 -69.45
C ALA A 363 2.11 -66.22 -69.06
N ILE A 364 2.62 -65.48 -70.05
CA ILE A 364 3.20 -64.14 -69.85
C ILE A 364 2.15 -63.15 -69.36
N GLU A 365 0.97 -63.12 -70.02
CA GLU A 365 -0.10 -62.21 -69.63
C GLU A 365 -0.57 -62.47 -68.19
N ASN A 366 -0.73 -63.75 -67.82
CA ASN A 366 -1.11 -64.14 -66.46
C ASN A 366 -0.07 -63.70 -65.40
N ASP A 367 1.25 -63.76 -65.65
CA ASP A 367 2.20 -63.22 -64.69
C ASP A 367 2.24 -61.68 -64.68
N ALA A 368 2.02 -61.02 -65.81
CA ALA A 368 1.94 -59.56 -65.86
C ALA A 368 0.73 -59.03 -65.07
N GLN A 369 -0.46 -59.62 -65.27
CA GLN A 369 -1.66 -59.29 -64.49
C GLN A 369 -1.45 -59.54 -63.00
N GLN A 370 -0.85 -60.68 -62.63
CA GLN A 370 -0.55 -61.00 -61.23
C GLN A 370 0.54 -60.10 -60.63
N ALA A 371 1.51 -59.61 -61.42
CA ALA A 371 2.51 -58.65 -60.96
C ALA A 371 1.92 -57.28 -60.63
N ASP A 372 0.97 -56.80 -61.44
CA ASP A 372 0.21 -55.58 -61.15
C ASP A 372 -0.67 -55.73 -59.88
N LEU A 373 -1.33 -56.88 -59.71
CA LEU A 373 -2.07 -57.19 -58.47
C LEU A 373 -1.15 -57.20 -57.23
N ARG A 374 0.03 -57.81 -57.30
CA ARG A 374 1.06 -57.79 -56.23
C ARG A 374 1.55 -56.37 -55.91
N HIS A 375 1.64 -55.48 -56.91
CA HIS A 375 2.00 -54.09 -56.69
C HIS A 375 0.86 -53.29 -56.02
N LYS A 376 -0.39 -53.55 -56.42
CA LYS A 376 -1.59 -52.95 -55.80
C LYS A 376 -1.77 -53.39 -54.34
N SER A 377 -1.62 -54.68 -54.03
CA SER A 377 -1.67 -55.18 -52.65
C SER A 377 -0.53 -54.62 -51.79
N ALA A 378 0.69 -54.53 -52.33
CA ALA A 378 1.83 -53.90 -51.64
C ALA A 378 1.56 -52.43 -51.30
N LYS A 379 0.95 -51.66 -52.21
CA LYS A 379 0.54 -50.30 -51.92
C LYS A 379 -0.54 -50.25 -50.83
N VAL A 380 -1.60 -51.06 -50.93
CA VAL A 380 -2.67 -51.10 -49.92
C VAL A 380 -2.13 -51.48 -48.54
N ARG A 381 -1.13 -52.38 -48.44
CA ARG A 381 -0.44 -52.69 -47.17
C ARG A 381 0.32 -51.49 -46.59
N ALA A 382 0.95 -50.67 -47.43
CA ALA A 382 1.60 -49.41 -47.00
C ALA A 382 0.57 -48.32 -46.59
N ASP A 383 -0.53 -48.18 -47.33
CA ASP A 383 -1.61 -47.24 -47.03
C ASP A 383 -2.33 -47.63 -45.71
N ASN A 384 -2.55 -48.93 -45.47
CA ASN A 384 -3.06 -49.45 -44.20
C ASN A 384 -2.10 -49.19 -43.03
N LEU A 385 -0.79 -49.41 -43.21
CA LEU A 385 0.23 -49.17 -42.17
C LEU A 385 0.34 -47.68 -41.81
N SER A 386 0.27 -46.78 -42.80
CA SER A 386 0.27 -45.34 -42.55
C SER A 386 -1.03 -44.86 -41.87
N THR A 387 -2.17 -45.46 -42.21
CA THR A 387 -3.45 -45.23 -41.52
C THR A 387 -3.40 -45.69 -40.06
N ALA A 388 -2.88 -46.89 -39.78
CA ALA A 388 -2.71 -47.40 -38.41
C ALA A 388 -1.77 -46.51 -37.59
N ARG A 389 -0.71 -45.97 -38.20
CA ARG A 389 0.17 -44.98 -37.56
C ARG A 389 -0.58 -43.69 -37.24
N LEU A 390 -1.33 -43.13 -38.18
CA LEU A 390 -2.10 -41.89 -37.97
C LEU A 390 -3.14 -42.07 -36.85
N GLN A 391 -3.76 -43.24 -36.73
CA GLN A 391 -4.64 -43.58 -35.62
C GLN A 391 -3.90 -43.60 -34.27
N ALA A 392 -2.69 -44.17 -34.20
CA ALA A 392 -1.87 -44.15 -33.00
C ALA A 392 -1.41 -42.74 -32.61
N ASP A 393 -0.95 -41.93 -33.57
CA ASP A 393 -0.54 -40.54 -33.36
C ASP A 393 -1.74 -39.66 -32.92
N THR A 394 -2.94 -39.92 -33.44
CA THR A 394 -4.19 -39.25 -33.04
C THR A 394 -4.63 -39.66 -31.63
N ALA A 395 -4.58 -40.96 -31.30
CA ALA A 395 -4.91 -41.45 -29.98
C ALA A 395 -3.91 -40.96 -28.90
N LYS A 396 -2.62 -40.86 -29.25
CA LYS A 396 -1.59 -40.22 -28.40
C LYS A 396 -1.93 -38.75 -28.13
N SER A 397 -2.34 -38.01 -29.16
CA SER A 397 -2.77 -36.60 -29.03
C SER A 397 -4.00 -36.46 -28.12
N ALA A 398 -4.95 -37.40 -28.19
CA ALA A 398 -6.11 -37.45 -27.29
C ALA A 398 -5.71 -37.78 -25.83
N TYR A 399 -4.74 -38.68 -25.63
CA TYR A 399 -4.16 -38.99 -24.31
C TYR A 399 -3.47 -37.76 -23.70
N GLU A 400 -2.64 -37.05 -24.46
CA GLU A 400 -1.99 -35.80 -24.02
C GLU A 400 -3.01 -34.70 -23.67
N GLN A 401 -4.10 -34.60 -24.43
CA GLN A 401 -5.18 -33.65 -24.13
C GLN A 401 -5.98 -34.05 -22.88
N ALA A 402 -6.23 -35.34 -22.67
CA ALA A 402 -6.84 -35.84 -21.44
C ALA A 402 -5.92 -35.62 -20.22
N GLN A 403 -4.60 -35.69 -20.40
CA GLN A 403 -3.63 -35.42 -19.33
C GLN A 403 -3.66 -33.94 -18.91
N LYS A 404 -3.73 -33.02 -19.88
CA LYS A 404 -3.94 -31.59 -19.64
C LYS A 404 -5.30 -31.33 -18.95
N SER A 405 -6.35 -32.05 -19.35
CA SER A 405 -7.67 -31.96 -18.71
C SER A 405 -7.64 -32.40 -17.24
N LEU A 406 -6.93 -33.49 -16.90
CA LEU A 406 -6.74 -33.91 -15.51
C LEU A 406 -5.95 -32.88 -14.69
N ALA A 407 -4.86 -32.34 -15.25
CA ALA A 407 -4.08 -31.29 -14.58
C ALA A 407 -4.92 -30.01 -14.34
N ALA A 408 -5.76 -29.62 -15.30
CA ALA A 408 -6.68 -28.49 -15.15
C ALA A 408 -7.77 -28.76 -14.10
N ALA A 409 -8.31 -29.98 -14.04
CA ALA A 409 -9.28 -30.38 -13.01
C ALA A 409 -8.65 -30.41 -11.60
N GLN A 410 -7.38 -30.80 -11.49
CA GLN A 410 -6.61 -30.74 -10.24
C GLN A 410 -6.34 -29.29 -9.81
N ALA A 411 -5.93 -28.42 -10.74
CA ALA A 411 -5.73 -26.99 -10.47
C ALA A 411 -7.04 -26.32 -10.00
N ALA A 412 -8.13 -26.48 -10.75
CA ALA A 412 -9.44 -25.91 -10.40
C ALA A 412 -9.96 -26.41 -9.03
N ALA A 413 -9.69 -27.66 -8.67
CA ALA A 413 -10.04 -28.19 -7.35
C ALA A 413 -9.17 -27.59 -6.22
N ASN A 414 -7.91 -27.23 -6.47
CA ASN A 414 -7.08 -26.50 -5.51
C ASN A 414 -7.55 -25.04 -5.37
N ASP A 415 -7.88 -24.38 -6.48
CA ASP A 415 -8.42 -23.01 -6.51
C ASP A 415 -9.78 -22.95 -5.76
N GLU A 416 -10.59 -24.01 -5.81
CA GLU A 416 -11.82 -24.17 -5.03
C GLU A 416 -11.53 -24.22 -3.52
N ILE A 417 -10.49 -24.94 -3.07
CA ILE A 417 -10.06 -24.96 -1.66
C ILE A 417 -9.61 -23.56 -1.20
N GLN A 418 -8.78 -22.88 -2.01
CA GLN A 418 -8.33 -21.52 -1.68
C GLN A 418 -9.52 -20.54 -1.62
N THR A 419 -10.46 -20.64 -2.57
CA THR A 419 -11.70 -19.84 -2.57
C THR A 419 -12.53 -20.09 -1.31
N PHE A 420 -12.58 -21.32 -0.79
CA PHE A 420 -13.24 -21.61 0.49
C PHE A 420 -12.45 -21.08 1.70
N GLU A 421 -11.12 -21.06 1.66
CA GLU A 421 -10.29 -20.46 2.71
C GLU A 421 -10.44 -18.93 2.77
N ASP A 422 -10.40 -18.26 1.61
CA ASP A 422 -10.71 -16.83 1.47
C ASP A 422 -12.15 -16.52 1.89
N ASN A 423 -13.11 -17.40 1.60
CA ASN A 423 -14.49 -17.26 2.08
C ASN A 423 -14.59 -17.38 3.61
N ILE A 424 -13.82 -18.27 4.25
CA ILE A 424 -13.73 -18.35 5.72
C ILE A 424 -13.11 -17.09 6.30
N ALA A 425 -12.00 -16.60 5.71
CA ALA A 425 -11.30 -15.40 6.18
C ALA A 425 -12.18 -14.15 6.08
N THR A 426 -12.84 -13.93 4.94
CA THR A 426 -13.78 -12.81 4.73
C THR A 426 -15.03 -12.90 5.59
N THR A 427 -15.61 -14.10 5.77
CA THR A 427 -16.76 -14.30 6.69
C THR A 427 -16.37 -14.08 8.15
N ALA A 428 -15.16 -14.47 8.56
CA ALA A 428 -14.65 -14.22 9.91
C ALA A 428 -14.39 -12.71 10.15
N ALA A 429 -13.78 -12.02 9.19
CA ALA A 429 -13.57 -10.57 9.27
C ALA A 429 -14.88 -9.77 9.30
N ALA A 430 -15.90 -10.20 8.55
CA ALA A 430 -17.24 -9.62 8.59
C ALA A 430 -17.96 -9.81 9.94
N GLY A 431 -17.49 -10.74 10.78
CA GLY A 431 -17.98 -10.93 12.16
C GLY A 431 -17.30 -10.03 13.20
N ASP A 432 -16.20 -9.33 12.86
CA ASP A 432 -15.46 -8.49 13.81
C ASP A 432 -16.04 -7.05 13.84
N ASP A 433 -17.28 -6.94 14.32
CA ASP A 433 -18.08 -5.71 14.34
C ASP A 433 -17.50 -4.65 15.29
N THR A 434 -16.47 -3.97 14.79
CA THR A 434 -15.76 -2.89 15.47
C THR A 434 -16.67 -1.68 15.69
N ALA A 435 -17.64 -1.42 14.82
CA ALA A 435 -18.59 -0.31 14.97
C ALA A 435 -19.51 -0.53 16.19
N THR A 436 -20.10 -1.72 16.34
CA THR A 436 -20.92 -2.06 17.51
C THR A 436 -20.09 -2.12 18.80
N ARG A 437 -18.80 -2.50 18.74
CA ARG A 437 -17.90 -2.39 19.91
C ARG A 437 -17.64 -0.93 20.32
N VAL A 438 -17.43 -0.02 19.36
CA VAL A 438 -17.23 1.41 19.64
C VAL A 438 -18.52 2.03 20.19
N GLU A 439 -19.70 1.71 19.63
CA GLU A 439 -20.98 2.21 20.16
C GLU A 439 -21.25 1.67 21.58
N LEU A 440 -20.97 0.40 21.85
CA LEU A 440 -21.08 -0.14 23.22
C LEU A 440 -20.08 0.54 24.17
N ALA A 441 -18.86 0.82 23.74
CA ALA A 441 -17.87 1.53 24.55
C ALA A 441 -18.34 2.94 24.93
N SER A 442 -18.85 3.73 23.99
CA SER A 442 -19.39 5.07 24.29
C SER A 442 -20.62 5.00 25.20
N LEU A 443 -21.52 4.04 25.01
CA LEU A 443 -22.67 3.86 25.91
C LEU A 443 -22.24 3.44 27.33
N TYR A 444 -21.11 2.74 27.50
CA TYR A 444 -20.51 2.44 28.81
C TYR A 444 -19.74 3.62 29.43
N GLU A 445 -19.23 4.54 28.61
CA GLU A 445 -18.64 5.81 29.05
C GLU A 445 -19.76 6.75 29.56
N ASP A 446 -20.82 6.94 28.75
CA ASP A 446 -22.05 7.64 29.16
C ASP A 446 -22.61 7.09 30.49
N LEU A 447 -22.56 5.77 30.71
CA LEU A 447 -23.07 5.12 31.92
C LEU A 447 -22.22 5.43 33.16
N GLN A 448 -20.94 5.73 32.99
CA GLN A 448 -20.07 6.19 34.09
C GLN A 448 -20.37 7.66 34.41
N ASP A 449 -20.56 8.51 33.39
CA ASP A 449 -20.94 9.93 33.53
C ASP A 449 -22.32 10.15 34.19
N MET A 450 -23.19 9.13 34.22
CA MET A 450 -24.42 9.15 35.04
C MET A 450 -24.16 9.22 36.56
N THR A 451 -22.90 9.13 37.01
CA THR A 451 -22.48 9.26 38.41
C THR A 451 -21.58 10.48 38.59
N ILE A 452 -22.14 11.61 39.02
CA ILE A 452 -21.39 12.85 39.25
C ILE A 452 -20.48 12.67 40.47
N ARG A 453 -19.20 13.06 40.32
CA ARG A 453 -18.16 12.94 41.37
C ARG A 453 -17.41 14.25 41.58
N ALA A 454 -16.86 14.43 42.77
CA ALA A 454 -16.02 15.58 43.09
C ALA A 454 -14.65 15.50 42.37
N PRO A 455 -14.25 16.50 41.57
CA PRO A 455 -12.96 16.51 40.88
C PRO A 455 -11.78 16.86 41.80
N MET A 456 -12.05 17.44 42.97
CA MET A 456 -11.07 17.72 44.03
C MET A 456 -11.75 17.60 45.41
N ALA A 457 -10.94 17.42 46.46
CA ALA A 457 -11.43 17.51 47.84
C ALA A 457 -11.69 18.98 48.24
N GLY A 458 -12.76 19.23 48.99
CA GLY A 458 -13.19 20.57 49.38
C GLY A 458 -14.48 20.58 50.20
N THR A 459 -15.14 21.73 50.25
CA THR A 459 -16.49 21.90 50.82
C THR A 459 -17.47 22.30 49.73
N ILE A 460 -18.68 21.73 49.75
CA ILE A 460 -19.75 22.14 48.85
C ILE A 460 -20.27 23.52 49.30
N SER A 461 -20.01 24.53 48.49
CA SER A 461 -20.43 25.91 48.74
C SER A 461 -21.88 26.14 48.32
N LYS A 462 -22.30 25.53 47.20
CA LYS A 462 -23.67 25.58 46.67
C LYS A 462 -24.07 24.30 45.94
N ILE A 463 -25.34 23.92 46.07
CA ILE A 463 -26.01 22.88 45.27
C ILE A 463 -27.06 23.55 44.38
N TYR A 464 -26.80 23.54 43.07
CA TYR A 464 -27.74 23.98 42.04
C TYR A 464 -28.61 22.82 41.52
N ALA A 465 -28.13 21.58 41.69
CA ALA A 465 -28.83 20.35 41.36
C ALA A 465 -30.15 20.18 42.16
N LYS A 466 -31.18 19.64 41.50
CA LYS A 466 -32.42 19.23 42.17
C LYS A 466 -32.90 17.87 41.65
N ALA A 467 -33.16 16.93 42.56
CA ALA A 467 -33.72 15.63 42.24
C ALA A 467 -35.06 15.76 41.47
N GLY A 468 -35.25 14.87 40.48
CA GLY A 468 -36.38 14.89 39.54
C GLY A 468 -36.32 15.97 38.45
N SER A 469 -35.27 16.80 38.40
CA SER A 469 -35.11 17.84 37.37
C SER A 469 -33.98 17.53 36.38
N LEU A 470 -34.05 18.14 35.18
CA LEU A 470 -32.99 18.08 34.19
C LEU A 470 -31.83 19.01 34.59
N PRO A 471 -30.56 18.58 34.42
CA PRO A 471 -29.41 19.42 34.73
C PRO A 471 -29.34 20.64 33.81
N SER A 472 -29.02 21.81 34.37
CA SER A 472 -28.87 23.07 33.63
C SER A 472 -27.89 23.98 34.36
N GLY A 473 -26.83 24.43 33.66
CA GLY A 473 -25.72 25.17 34.27
C GLY A 473 -24.84 24.28 35.15
N PRO A 474 -24.06 24.87 36.09
CA PRO A 474 -23.32 24.10 37.09
C PRO A 474 -24.30 23.42 38.04
N LEU A 475 -23.91 22.27 38.60
CA LEU A 475 -24.73 21.45 39.50
C LEU A 475 -24.27 21.54 40.96
N PHE A 476 -22.96 21.63 41.17
CA PHE A 476 -22.32 21.77 42.48
C PHE A 476 -21.17 22.76 42.36
N LYS A 477 -20.98 23.63 43.36
CA LYS A 477 -19.75 24.42 43.51
C LYS A 477 -18.94 23.89 44.68
N VAL A 478 -17.73 23.42 44.43
CA VAL A 478 -16.81 22.90 45.46
C VAL A 478 -15.66 23.87 45.66
N GLU A 479 -15.42 24.27 46.91
CA GLU A 479 -14.44 25.29 47.28
C GLU A 479 -13.46 24.76 48.33
N ASN A 480 -12.16 25.00 48.16
CA ASN A 480 -11.14 24.58 49.11
C ASN A 480 -10.95 25.61 50.24
N LEU A 481 -11.86 25.58 51.22
CA LEU A 481 -11.86 26.48 52.38
C LEU A 481 -10.66 26.30 53.34
N ASN A 482 -9.77 25.33 53.10
CA ASN A 482 -8.55 25.15 53.92
C ASN A 482 -7.42 26.14 53.51
N SER A 483 -7.56 26.85 52.39
CA SER A 483 -6.66 27.91 51.93
C SER A 483 -7.50 29.12 51.57
N LEU A 484 -7.39 30.20 52.37
CA LEU A 484 -8.12 31.45 52.17
C LEU A 484 -7.15 32.56 51.73
N VAL A 485 -7.60 33.37 50.78
CA VAL A 485 -6.81 34.41 50.13
C VAL A 485 -7.63 35.68 50.03
N ILE A 486 -7.01 36.83 50.30
CA ILE A 486 -7.69 38.13 50.20
C ILE A 486 -7.31 38.77 48.88
N LYS A 487 -8.32 39.07 48.06
CA LYS A 487 -8.19 39.89 46.86
C LYS A 487 -8.43 41.35 47.25
N SER A 488 -7.41 42.19 47.14
CA SER A 488 -7.47 43.60 47.55
C SER A 488 -7.14 44.52 46.39
N GLU A 489 -7.76 45.71 46.36
CA GLU A 489 -7.48 46.74 45.38
C GLU A 489 -6.57 47.82 45.98
N LEU A 490 -5.36 47.96 45.44
CA LEU A 490 -4.39 48.99 45.80
C LEU A 490 -4.46 50.14 44.78
N LYS A 491 -4.22 51.39 45.20
CA LYS A 491 -4.15 52.53 44.27
C LYS A 491 -2.76 52.58 43.64
N GLU A 492 -2.65 53.14 42.44
CA GLU A 492 -1.37 53.29 41.72
C GLU A 492 -0.28 53.98 42.57
N PHE A 493 -0.62 55.05 43.29
CA PHE A 493 0.32 55.77 44.16
C PHE A 493 0.95 54.88 45.25
N ASP A 494 0.20 53.90 45.77
CA ASP A 494 0.65 53.01 46.85
C ASP A 494 1.69 51.99 46.35
N LEU A 495 1.64 51.60 45.06
CA LEU A 495 2.60 50.67 44.45
C LEU A 495 4.06 51.14 44.51
N ARG A 496 4.29 52.44 44.72
CA ARG A 496 5.64 52.97 44.92
C ARG A 496 6.29 52.46 46.22
N THR A 497 5.48 52.11 47.23
CA THR A 497 5.92 51.68 48.57
C THR A 497 5.54 50.24 48.91
N VAL A 498 4.44 49.73 48.34
CA VAL A 498 4.00 48.35 48.55
C VAL A 498 4.83 47.37 47.70
N ARG A 499 5.26 46.25 48.29
CA ARG A 499 6.00 45.17 47.61
C ARG A 499 5.53 43.79 48.05
N VAL A 500 5.62 42.83 47.12
CA VAL A 500 5.47 41.39 47.40
C VAL A 500 6.41 40.99 48.55
N GLY A 501 5.91 40.22 49.49
CA GLY A 501 6.61 39.76 50.69
C GLY A 501 6.36 40.59 51.95
N GLN A 502 5.82 41.81 51.85
CA GLN A 502 5.45 42.64 53.02
C GLN A 502 4.37 42.00 53.89
N SER A 503 4.44 42.29 55.19
CA SER A 503 3.46 41.86 56.18
C SER A 503 2.22 42.76 56.16
N VAL A 504 1.05 42.13 56.24
CA VAL A 504 -0.26 42.77 56.21
C VAL A 504 -0.99 42.47 57.51
N LYS A 505 -1.40 43.50 58.23
CA LYS A 505 -2.36 43.39 59.34
C LYS A 505 -3.76 43.40 58.74
N ILE A 506 -4.51 42.32 58.95
CA ILE A 506 -5.85 42.10 58.40
C ILE A 506 -6.86 42.29 59.53
N LYS A 507 -7.90 43.10 59.31
CA LYS A 507 -9.08 43.19 60.19
C LYS A 507 -10.33 42.96 59.36
N ALA A 508 -11.09 41.92 59.67
CA ALA A 508 -12.39 41.68 59.06
C ALA A 508 -13.48 42.38 59.89
N ASP A 509 -14.43 43.05 59.23
CA ASP A 509 -15.46 43.81 59.95
C ASP A 509 -16.36 42.87 60.81
N ALA A 510 -16.48 41.60 60.42
CA ALA A 510 -17.22 40.57 61.15
C ALA A 510 -16.49 39.96 62.36
N THR A 511 -15.17 40.13 62.51
CA THR A 511 -14.37 39.50 63.59
C THR A 511 -14.05 40.45 64.75
N GLY A 512 -14.66 41.63 64.78
CA GLY A 512 -14.44 42.64 65.82
C GLY A 512 -12.99 43.12 65.85
N ASP A 513 -12.42 43.29 67.05
CA ASP A 513 -11.05 43.80 67.23
C ASP A 513 -9.92 42.78 67.00
N LYS A 514 -10.24 41.55 66.57
CA LYS A 514 -9.22 40.56 66.19
C LYS A 514 -8.47 41.01 64.93
N THR A 515 -7.14 41.10 65.03
CA THR A 515 -6.24 41.31 63.90
C THR A 515 -5.54 40.02 63.53
N TYR A 516 -5.51 39.70 62.24
CA TYR A 516 -4.79 38.54 61.69
C TYR A 516 -3.59 39.00 60.87
N HIS A 517 -2.64 38.10 60.62
CA HIS A 517 -1.47 38.36 59.81
C HIS A 517 -1.57 37.67 58.45
N GLY A 518 -1.05 38.32 57.43
CA GLY A 518 -0.94 37.78 56.09
C GLY A 518 0.21 38.44 55.33
N ARG A 519 0.42 37.98 54.10
CA ARG A 519 1.54 38.42 53.27
C ARG A 519 1.07 38.72 51.85
N VAL A 520 1.56 39.81 51.27
CA VAL A 520 1.37 40.11 49.84
C VAL A 520 2.14 39.04 49.04
N VAL A 521 1.43 38.16 48.33
CA VAL A 521 2.04 37.06 47.55
C VAL A 521 2.15 37.41 46.07
N SER A 522 1.20 38.17 45.53
CA SER A 522 1.34 38.79 44.22
C SER A 522 0.61 40.13 44.14
N ILE A 523 1.05 40.96 43.20
CA ILE A 523 0.35 42.16 42.74
C ILE A 523 0.24 42.01 41.22
N ALA A 524 -0.92 42.29 40.65
CA ALA A 524 -1.11 42.23 39.20
C ALA A 524 -0.29 43.33 38.51
N ASN A 525 0.41 42.99 37.44
CA ASN A 525 1.14 43.98 36.62
C ASN A 525 0.21 44.82 35.72
N THR A 526 -1.09 44.53 35.71
CA THR A 526 -2.11 45.22 34.91
C THR A 526 -3.09 45.93 35.85
N ALA A 527 -3.33 47.21 35.60
CA ALA A 527 -4.38 47.95 36.29
C ALA A 527 -5.76 47.39 35.94
N THR A 528 -6.54 47.06 36.96
CA THR A 528 -7.99 46.91 36.84
C THR A 528 -8.62 48.30 36.87
N GLN A 529 -8.99 48.84 35.71
CA GLN A 529 -9.95 49.94 35.70
C GLN A 529 -11.28 49.39 36.22
N SER A 530 -11.77 49.92 37.34
CA SER A 530 -13.15 49.71 37.77
C SER A 530 -14.06 50.21 36.64
N ALA A 531 -14.73 49.30 35.94
CA ALA A 531 -15.58 49.65 34.81
C ALA A 531 -16.65 50.66 35.29
N ALA A 532 -16.65 51.85 34.68
CA ALA A 532 -17.56 52.92 35.08
C ALA A 532 -19.01 52.42 34.99
N SER A 533 -19.85 52.78 35.97
CA SER A 533 -21.29 52.54 35.90
C SER A 533 -21.86 53.28 34.70
N ALA A 534 -22.04 52.55 33.59
CA ALA A 534 -22.70 53.06 32.41
C ALA A 534 -24.16 53.34 32.76
N ILE A 535 -24.48 54.61 33.05
CA ILE A 535 -25.85 55.08 33.20
C ILE A 535 -26.52 54.95 31.83
N PRO A 536 -27.59 54.17 31.65
CA PRO A 536 -28.27 54.06 30.37
C PRO A 536 -29.10 55.33 30.13
N SER A 537 -28.50 56.33 29.50
CA SER A 537 -29.20 57.54 29.06
C SER A 537 -30.26 57.16 28.02
N ALA A 538 -31.53 57.35 28.35
CA ALA A 538 -32.67 56.85 27.58
C ALA A 538 -32.97 57.59 26.26
N ASP A 539 -32.07 58.47 25.79
CA ASP A 539 -32.31 59.37 24.65
C ASP A 539 -31.07 59.56 23.74
N GLY A 540 -30.33 58.48 23.49
CA GLY A 540 -29.41 58.34 22.35
C GLY A 540 -28.12 59.19 22.30
N ALA A 541 -27.96 60.19 23.16
CA ALA A 541 -26.75 61.02 23.22
C ALA A 541 -25.53 60.26 23.79
N ALA A 542 -24.34 60.60 23.31
CA ALA A 542 -23.09 59.96 23.72
C ALA A 542 -22.79 60.18 25.23
N PRO A 543 -22.29 59.16 25.96
CA PRO A 543 -22.08 59.26 27.39
C PRO A 543 -20.89 60.18 27.76
N SER A 544 -21.18 61.23 28.53
CA SER A 544 -20.17 62.12 29.12
C SER A 544 -19.36 61.39 30.18
N VAL A 545 -18.06 61.16 29.94
CA VAL A 545 -17.16 60.49 30.88
C VAL A 545 -16.72 61.45 31.99
N GLY A 546 -17.00 61.09 33.25
CA GLY A 546 -16.43 61.76 34.41
C GLY A 546 -14.95 61.42 34.57
N SER A 547 -14.08 62.43 34.49
CA SER A 547 -12.62 62.27 34.42
C SER A 547 -11.94 62.15 35.79
N ASP A 548 -12.31 61.14 36.60
CA ASP A 548 -11.73 60.91 37.94
C ASP A 548 -11.59 59.41 38.30
N THR A 549 -11.18 58.57 37.35
CA THR A 549 -10.93 57.13 37.57
C THR A 549 -9.46 56.81 37.79
N ASN A 550 -8.99 56.99 39.03
CA ASN A 550 -7.66 56.50 39.46
C ASN A 550 -7.59 54.96 39.29
N PRO A 551 -6.59 54.41 38.59
CA PRO A 551 -6.48 52.96 38.37
C PRO A 551 -6.16 52.21 39.67
N THR A 552 -6.84 51.09 39.89
CA THR A 552 -6.53 50.15 40.98
C THR A 552 -5.82 48.90 40.46
N PHE A 553 -4.99 48.30 41.30
CA PHE A 553 -4.23 47.10 41.00
C PHE A 553 -4.60 46.01 42.00
N THR A 554 -5.00 44.84 41.48
CA THR A 554 -5.34 43.69 42.32
C THR A 554 -4.08 43.11 42.98
N ALA A 555 -4.05 43.10 44.32
CA ALA A 555 -3.10 42.32 45.11
C ALA A 555 -3.77 41.04 45.65
N LYS A 556 -3.03 39.92 45.64
CA LYS A 556 -3.39 38.68 46.33
C LYS A 556 -2.57 38.55 47.61
N ILE A 557 -3.26 38.63 48.75
CA ILE A 557 -2.70 38.45 50.08
C ILE A 557 -3.06 37.03 50.54
N VAL A 558 -2.10 36.24 50.99
CA VAL A 558 -2.37 34.95 51.65
C VAL A 558 -2.47 35.20 53.16
N ILE A 559 -3.49 34.62 53.80
CA ILE A 559 -3.68 34.68 55.25
C ILE A 559 -2.77 33.64 55.90
N GLU A 560 -1.89 34.05 56.80
CA GLU A 560 -1.00 33.12 57.51
C GLU A 560 -1.79 32.47 58.66
N ASN A 561 -2.10 31.17 58.53
CA ASN A 561 -3.00 30.38 59.39
C ASN A 561 -4.46 30.92 59.45
N PRO A 562 -5.31 30.67 58.42
CA PRO A 562 -6.69 31.15 58.40
C PRO A 562 -7.52 30.55 59.56
N PRO A 563 -8.16 31.39 60.41
CA PRO A 563 -9.02 30.92 61.49
C PRO A 563 -10.40 30.51 60.96
N LYS A 564 -11.04 29.54 61.62
CA LYS A 564 -12.42 29.09 61.28
C LYS A 564 -13.49 30.19 61.35
N GLU A 565 -13.19 31.31 62.00
CA GLU A 565 -14.07 32.48 62.14
C GLU A 565 -14.12 33.36 60.89
N LEU A 566 -13.12 33.24 60.00
CA LEU A 566 -13.02 34.01 58.77
C LEU A 566 -13.57 33.18 57.61
N LEU A 567 -14.58 33.69 56.92
CA LEU A 567 -15.26 33.00 55.82
C LEU A 567 -14.99 33.70 54.47
N ALA A 568 -15.10 32.94 53.38
CA ALA A 568 -15.13 33.54 52.04
C ALA A 568 -16.35 34.47 51.88
N GLY A 569 -16.21 35.53 51.08
CA GLY A 569 -17.16 36.63 50.96
C GLY A 569 -17.05 37.71 52.04
N MET A 570 -16.20 37.55 53.06
CA MET A 570 -15.99 38.60 54.07
C MET A 570 -15.18 39.77 53.52
N LYS A 571 -15.64 40.99 53.82
CA LYS A 571 -14.87 42.23 53.58
C LYS A 571 -13.86 42.44 54.70
N THR A 572 -12.68 42.93 54.31
CA THR A 572 -11.54 43.15 55.20
C THR A 572 -10.91 44.51 54.92
N ARG A 573 -10.45 45.16 55.99
CA ARG A 573 -9.51 46.28 55.94
C ARG A 573 -8.11 45.74 56.15
N LEU A 574 -7.20 46.11 55.26
CA LEU A 574 -5.80 45.71 55.26
C LEU A 574 -4.94 46.92 55.62
N SER A 575 -3.96 46.73 56.50
CA SER A 575 -2.90 47.69 56.75
C SER A 575 -1.56 47.03 56.42
N ILE A 576 -1.02 47.37 55.26
CA ILE A 576 0.25 46.86 54.74
C ILE A 576 1.38 47.69 55.37
N VAL A 577 2.32 47.06 56.07
CA VAL A 577 3.46 47.76 56.68
C VAL A 577 4.49 48.07 55.60
N THR A 578 4.76 49.35 55.35
CA THR A 578 5.66 49.82 54.29
C THR A 578 7.01 50.28 54.81
N ALA A 579 7.07 50.79 56.05
CA ALA A 579 8.31 51.10 56.77
C ALA A 579 8.09 50.91 58.29
N GLU A 580 9.14 50.52 59.01
CA GLU A 580 9.15 50.34 60.47
C GLU A 580 10.56 50.53 61.02
N ASP A 581 10.70 51.31 62.11
CA ASP A 581 11.97 51.59 62.79
C ASP A 581 11.77 51.75 64.31
N GLN A 582 12.81 51.48 65.10
CA GLN A 582 12.73 51.25 66.55
C GLN A 582 13.80 52.03 67.32
N GLY A 583 13.38 52.80 68.35
CA GLY A 583 14.31 53.55 69.21
C GLY A 583 14.80 54.85 68.58
N VAL A 584 14.01 55.42 67.66
CA VAL A 584 14.30 56.68 66.98
C VAL A 584 13.74 57.88 67.76
N TYR A 585 14.45 59.01 67.70
CA TYR A 585 13.97 60.27 68.26
C TYR A 585 13.04 60.95 67.26
N ALA A 586 11.77 61.09 67.62
CA ALA A 586 10.74 61.74 66.81
C ALA A 586 10.27 63.04 67.47
N VAL A 587 10.02 64.08 66.66
CA VAL A 587 9.44 65.36 67.11
C VAL A 587 8.26 65.78 66.24
N PRO A 588 7.31 66.57 66.75
CA PRO A 588 6.29 67.21 65.92
C PRO A 588 6.93 68.13 64.87
N PHE A 589 6.33 68.26 63.69
CA PHE A 589 6.86 69.08 62.59
C PHE A 589 7.24 70.52 63.00
N GLY A 590 6.44 71.16 63.86
CA GLY A 590 6.66 72.55 64.30
C GLY A 590 7.99 72.78 65.03
N ALA A 591 8.58 71.74 65.64
CA ALA A 591 9.85 71.84 66.36
C ALA A 591 11.06 72.11 65.44
N ILE A 592 10.88 72.03 64.12
CA ILE A 592 11.95 72.06 63.12
C ILE A 592 12.03 73.45 62.46
N MET A 593 13.03 74.24 62.86
CA MET A 593 13.43 75.46 62.16
C MET A 593 14.24 75.13 60.91
N GLU A 594 13.82 75.65 59.76
CA GLU A 594 14.63 75.71 58.55
C GLU A 594 15.36 77.06 58.48
N THR A 595 16.65 77.07 58.15
CA THR A 595 17.44 78.32 58.07
C THR A 595 18.40 78.23 56.89
N GLY A 596 17.86 78.50 55.70
CA GLY A 596 18.46 78.07 54.44
C GLY A 596 18.47 76.54 54.35
N ASP A 597 19.52 76.00 53.74
CA ASP A 597 19.69 74.57 53.41
C ASP A 597 19.98 73.65 54.62
N LYS A 598 19.50 74.03 55.82
CA LYS A 598 19.75 73.34 57.10
C LYS A 598 18.53 73.38 58.01
N LYS A 599 18.07 72.18 58.38
CA LYS A 599 17.07 71.95 59.44
C LYS A 599 17.73 71.94 60.82
N SER A 600 17.03 72.47 61.80
CA SER A 600 17.55 72.67 63.16
C SER A 600 16.42 72.71 64.19
N VAL A 601 16.73 72.37 65.44
CA VAL A 601 15.80 72.43 66.57
C VAL A 601 16.38 73.37 67.63
N MET A 602 15.52 74.07 68.38
CA MET A 602 15.97 74.90 69.50
C MET A 602 15.95 74.05 70.78
N ALA A 603 17.12 73.84 71.38
CA ALA A 603 17.29 73.05 72.60
C ALA A 603 17.56 73.95 73.82
N LEU A 604 16.89 73.66 74.93
CA LEU A 604 17.00 74.45 76.17
C LEU A 604 18.05 73.84 77.10
N ILE A 605 19.20 74.51 77.26
CA ILE A 605 20.34 74.01 78.05
C ILE A 605 20.37 74.70 79.43
N PRO A 606 20.33 73.98 80.57
CA PRO A 606 20.25 74.60 81.89
C PRO A 606 21.52 75.38 82.29
N VAL A 607 21.35 76.62 82.74
CA VAL A 607 22.46 77.53 83.10
C VAL A 607 23.06 77.16 84.45
N LYS A 608 24.36 76.85 84.48
CA LYS A 608 25.07 76.52 85.73
C LYS A 608 25.00 77.69 86.73
N GLY A 609 24.43 77.44 87.90
CA GLY A 609 24.33 78.39 89.01
C GLY A 609 22.96 79.06 89.21
N LYS A 610 22.05 79.00 88.22
CA LYS A 610 20.64 79.41 88.36
C LYS A 610 19.72 78.21 88.11
N LYS A 611 18.95 77.75 89.11
CA LYS A 611 17.86 76.78 88.87
C LYS A 611 16.73 77.46 88.09
N GLY A 612 16.11 76.72 87.17
CA GLY A 612 14.94 77.17 86.40
C GLY A 612 15.24 78.09 85.20
N VAL A 613 16.51 78.46 84.97
CA VAL A 613 16.93 79.27 83.81
C VAL A 613 17.70 78.40 82.82
N TYR A 614 17.30 78.47 81.57
CA TYR A 614 17.90 77.76 80.44
C TYR A 614 18.46 78.79 79.45
N GLU A 615 19.41 78.34 78.63
CA GLU A 615 20.01 79.08 77.52
C GLU A 615 19.59 78.38 76.23
N ALA A 616 18.94 79.12 75.33
CA ALA A 616 18.47 78.58 74.06
C ALA A 616 19.65 78.34 73.11
N LYS A 617 19.96 77.08 72.78
CA LYS A 617 21.00 76.71 71.81
C LYS A 617 20.37 76.09 70.57
N LYS A 618 20.80 76.54 69.39
CA LYS A 618 20.34 75.97 68.11
C LYS A 618 21.16 74.72 67.78
N ILE A 619 20.47 73.60 67.53
CA ILE A 619 21.09 72.31 67.16
C ILE A 619 20.68 71.96 65.73
N THR A 620 21.64 71.80 64.82
CA THR A 620 21.37 71.29 63.46
C THR A 620 21.02 69.80 63.51
N VAL A 621 19.96 69.39 62.79
CA VAL A 621 19.46 68.01 62.73
C VAL A 621 19.26 67.52 61.30
N LYS A 622 19.32 66.21 61.11
CA LYS A 622 18.92 65.52 59.88
C LYS A 622 17.54 64.90 60.09
N THR A 623 16.66 64.98 59.08
CA THR A 623 15.37 64.28 59.04
C THR A 623 15.48 63.03 58.17
N GLU A 624 14.91 61.89 58.60
CA GLU A 624 15.08 60.61 57.88
C GLU A 624 13.77 59.87 57.55
N LEU A 625 12.78 59.87 58.45
CA LEU A 625 11.44 59.31 58.23
C LEU A 625 10.39 60.33 58.70
N GLU A 626 9.23 60.35 58.03
CA GLU A 626 8.11 61.23 58.35
C GLU A 626 6.78 60.47 58.22
N ASN A 627 5.83 60.79 59.11
CA ASN A 627 4.45 60.32 59.06
C ASN A 627 3.51 61.50 59.34
N ASP A 628 2.20 61.26 59.41
CA ASP A 628 1.18 62.31 59.47
C ASP A 628 1.26 63.24 60.72
N ILE A 629 2.13 62.94 61.70
CA ILE A 629 2.21 63.66 62.99
C ILE A 629 3.66 64.05 63.34
N ASN A 630 4.62 63.14 63.14
CA ASN A 630 5.99 63.30 63.63
C ASN A 630 7.06 63.06 62.56
N VAL A 631 8.20 63.73 62.73
CA VAL A 631 9.42 63.56 61.93
C VAL A 631 10.52 62.95 62.80
N VAL A 632 11.16 61.90 62.29
CA VAL A 632 12.36 61.31 62.90
C VAL A 632 13.56 62.22 62.65
N ILE A 633 14.19 62.67 63.73
CA ILE A 633 15.37 63.55 63.73
C ILE A 633 16.61 62.86 64.29
N SER A 634 17.77 63.10 63.68
CA SER A 634 19.06 62.59 64.15
C SER A 634 20.14 63.68 64.16
N SER A 635 20.91 63.77 65.25
CA SER A 635 22.11 64.61 65.37
C SER A 635 22.97 64.21 66.57
N LYS A 636 24.27 64.51 66.52
CA LYS A 636 25.26 64.11 67.56
C LYS A 636 25.12 64.88 68.88
N GLU A 637 24.38 65.99 68.89
CA GLU A 637 24.15 66.79 70.10
C GLU A 637 22.82 66.49 70.79
N LEU A 638 21.92 65.73 70.14
CA LEU A 638 20.68 65.25 70.76
C LEU A 638 21.01 64.22 71.85
N LYS A 639 20.24 64.27 72.92
CA LYS A 639 20.34 63.35 74.06
C LYS A 639 18.95 63.04 74.59
N ASP A 640 18.84 61.92 75.26
CA ASP A 640 17.67 61.54 76.05
C ASP A 640 17.34 62.63 77.08
N HIS A 641 16.06 62.96 77.23
CA HIS A 641 15.54 64.08 78.03
C HIS A 641 16.11 65.47 77.68
N LEU A 642 16.59 65.66 76.44
CA LEU A 642 16.87 67.01 75.94
C LEU A 642 15.57 67.72 75.59
N LYS A 643 15.34 68.87 76.22
CA LYS A 643 14.12 69.67 76.01
C LYS A 643 14.22 70.49 74.74
N ILE A 644 13.40 70.13 73.75
CA ILE A 644 13.28 70.80 72.46
C ILE A 644 12.03 71.68 72.48
N LEU A 645 12.16 72.91 71.96
CA LEU A 645 11.06 73.85 71.82
C LEU A 645 10.25 73.51 70.55
N ASN A 646 8.96 73.19 70.73
CA ASN A 646 7.98 72.77 69.71
C ASN A 646 7.58 73.89 68.75
N ASP A 647 7.81 75.13 69.16
CA ASP A 647 7.65 76.34 68.37
C ASP A 647 8.66 77.37 68.90
N PRO A 648 9.77 77.59 68.18
CA PRO A 648 10.85 78.48 68.60
C PRO A 648 10.76 79.91 68.05
N GLU A 649 9.62 80.35 67.50
CA GLU A 649 9.48 81.77 67.15
C GLU A 649 9.58 82.69 68.38
N GLY A 650 10.26 83.82 68.16
CA GLY A 650 10.50 84.86 69.16
C GLY A 650 11.79 84.72 70.00
N ILE A 651 12.51 83.59 69.93
CA ILE A 651 13.64 83.32 70.85
C ILE A 651 14.97 83.22 70.10
N GLU A 652 15.90 84.15 70.39
CA GLU A 652 17.23 84.17 69.78
C GLU A 652 18.22 83.19 70.45
N GLU A 653 19.27 82.80 69.71
CA GLU A 653 20.31 81.90 70.22
C GLU A 653 21.16 82.59 71.30
N GLY A 654 21.33 81.90 72.44
CA GLY A 654 21.96 82.46 73.64
C GLY A 654 20.98 83.23 74.56
N ALA A 655 19.71 83.38 74.19
CA ALA A 655 18.70 83.99 75.06
C ALA A 655 18.53 83.19 76.37
N ARG A 656 18.43 83.90 77.49
CA ARG A 656 18.18 83.31 78.81
C ARG A 656 16.71 83.32 79.14
N VAL A 657 16.17 82.12 79.21
CA VAL A 657 14.75 81.85 79.29
C VAL A 657 14.45 81.03 80.53
N SER A 658 13.56 81.56 81.37
CA SER A 658 13.02 80.85 82.53
C SER A 658 11.76 80.09 82.14
N ILE A 659 11.61 78.84 82.58
CA ILE A 659 10.35 78.12 82.37
C ILE A 659 9.40 78.56 83.48
N SER A 660 8.35 79.29 83.12
CA SER A 660 7.39 79.87 84.06
C SER A 660 6.11 79.05 84.11
N ASP A 661 5.95 78.28 85.19
CA ASP A 661 4.79 77.42 85.48
C ASP A 661 3.51 78.21 85.87
N LYS A 662 3.44 79.50 85.52
CA LYS A 662 2.31 80.38 85.82
C LYS A 662 1.37 80.48 84.61
N LEU A 663 0.34 79.65 84.62
CA LEU A 663 -0.87 79.88 83.84
C LEU A 663 -1.39 81.30 84.12
N HIS A 664 -1.52 82.14 83.09
CA HIS A 664 -2.41 83.29 83.16
C HIS A 664 -3.81 82.82 82.78
N SER A 665 -4.66 82.65 83.80
CA SER A 665 -6.10 82.46 83.62
C SER A 665 -6.78 83.83 83.52
N ASP A 666 -6.69 84.45 82.34
CA ASP A 666 -7.53 85.59 81.98
C ASP A 666 -8.58 85.13 80.96
N THR A 667 -9.79 84.89 81.44
CA THR A 667 -11.01 84.76 80.63
C THR A 667 -11.75 86.09 80.63
N PRO A 668 -11.86 86.80 79.50
CA PRO A 668 -12.86 87.84 79.30
C PRO A 668 -14.18 87.23 78.83
N ASP A 669 -15.27 87.75 79.39
CA ASP A 669 -16.64 87.34 79.15
C ASP A 669 -17.20 87.76 77.76
N ASP A 670 -17.96 86.85 77.17
CA ASP A 670 -19.33 87.04 76.60
C ASP A 670 -19.60 87.85 75.31
N ASP A 671 -20.78 87.55 74.75
CA ASP A 671 -21.59 88.23 73.72
C ASP A 671 -20.99 88.64 72.35
N SER A 672 -21.43 87.90 71.31
CA SER A 672 -21.83 88.52 70.02
C SER A 672 -22.99 87.74 69.37
N GLU A 673 -24.20 88.29 69.46
CA GLU A 673 -25.47 87.72 68.98
C GLU A 673 -25.75 87.86 67.45
N VAL A 674 -26.66 87.01 66.93
CA VAL A 674 -27.70 87.31 65.90
C VAL A 674 -27.23 87.81 64.50
N THR A 675 -27.47 87.09 63.40
CA THR A 675 -28.76 86.80 62.68
C THR A 675 -28.61 85.54 61.79
N GLY A 676 -29.63 84.90 61.20
CA GLY A 676 -31.09 85.06 61.22
C GLY A 676 -31.76 84.59 59.90
N SER A 677 -33.00 84.08 59.94
CA SER A 677 -33.77 83.44 58.83
C SER A 677 -33.22 82.05 58.38
N GLY A 678 -34.01 81.03 58.01
CA GLY A 678 -35.46 80.90 57.78
C GLY A 678 -35.77 80.62 56.30
N ALA A 679 -36.76 79.80 55.90
CA ALA A 679 -37.71 78.96 56.64
C ALA A 679 -38.41 77.94 55.69
N ALA A 680 -39.27 77.07 56.24
CA ALA A 680 -40.15 76.08 55.58
C ALA A 680 -39.48 74.81 55.00
#